data_AF-A0A536Y9I3-F1
#
_entry.id   AF-A0A536Y9I3-F1
#
_cell.length_a   1.000
_cell.length_b   1.000
_cell.length_c   1.000
_cell.angle_alpha   90.00
_cell.angle_beta   90.00
_cell.angle_gamma   90.00
#
_symmetry.space_group_name_H-M   'P 1'
#
loop_
_entity.id
_entity.type
_entity.pdbx_description
1 polymer ?
#
loop_
_entity_poly.entity_id
_entity_poly.type
_entity_poly.pdbx_seq_one_letter_code
_entity_poly.pdbx_strand_id
1 'polypeptide(L)'
;MLVMAAARGELRDGMRVEWDVPIVMDDGLVLRADVFRPPEDGRYPVILSYGPYAKGLAFQDGYPSAWQRMVAEHPDVPHGSTNKYQAWEVVDPEKWVPEGYACVRVDSRGAGRSPGHIDHFSPRETQDFYQCIEWAGKQRWSSGKVGLNGISYYGINQWHVASLQPPHLAAMCIWEGAADWYRDMTHHGGILCSFWANWYDLQVKTVQYGLGERGPRSRVSGALVCGDETLSDKQLAANRCDFGDDILAHPLDDDYHKARSPQWESVTVPFLSAANWGGQGLHPRGNFEGFVRAASREKWLEVHGIEHWTHFYTDYGRKLQLRFFDHFLKGKGDWAAQPPVQLQVRHLDRFVERHENEWPLARTKWVKMYLHPDGQLKGAAAAESRNVAFEALGDGLTFISEPVVKEAEITGPLAAHLTVSSTTTDADLFVVFRVFTPDLREVTFMGAIDPHTPIAQGWLRASHRKLDQQLTEPWRPYHTHDESQPLEPGKPVTLDIEIWPTSIVVPPGYRLALSVRGRDYEWQKSTGARLSNFKNELRGCGPFLHTGDSMKLYGFWRSLATYRVRVALALKGLKAEEISIDLLKGKQMSEDYLAVNPQGVVPALIIDEGGPPLFQSLAIIEYLNETQPQPPLLPQDPRGRARVRGLALIAAADGHPLITPRIRNYLEKEMRQDESARNRWLAHWTMRALEAIESHLANERETGRFCHGDQLTIADICVVSQLIGALAYFNCDTSSVPRAMRIYSTCMEMDAFSRAHPLKQQAAGAHH
;
A
#
# COMPACT_ATOMS: atom_id res chain seq x y z
N MET A 1 23.19 -42.36 -4.25
CA MET A 1 21.92 -43.10 -4.15
C MET A 1 21.52 -43.19 -2.68
N LEU A 2 20.84 -42.17 -2.15
CA LEU A 2 20.01 -42.33 -0.96
C LEU A 2 18.61 -42.62 -1.46
N VAL A 3 18.11 -43.83 -1.21
CA VAL A 3 16.72 -44.18 -1.46
C VAL A 3 15.90 -43.43 -0.42
N MET A 4 15.27 -42.32 -0.81
CA MET A 4 14.26 -41.64 0.01
C MET A 4 13.13 -42.64 0.26
N ALA A 5 12.95 -43.03 1.52
CA ALA A 5 11.72 -43.67 1.95
C ALA A 5 10.56 -42.72 1.61
N ALA A 6 9.65 -43.16 0.73
CA ALA A 6 8.42 -42.43 0.47
C ALA A 6 7.72 -42.19 1.81
N ALA A 7 7.55 -40.93 2.21
CA ALA A 7 6.76 -40.58 3.38
C ALA A 7 5.36 -41.17 3.15
N ARG A 8 5.01 -42.23 3.88
CA ARG A 8 3.67 -42.79 3.80
C ARG A 8 2.74 -41.78 4.47
N GLY A 9 2.06 -40.96 3.66
CA GLY A 9 1.08 -40.00 4.14
C GLY A 9 0.01 -40.64 5.03
N GLU A 10 -0.49 -39.86 5.98
CA GLU A 10 -1.52 -40.30 6.91
C GLU A 10 -2.90 -40.31 6.24
N LEU A 11 -3.76 -41.24 6.66
CA LEU A 11 -5.19 -41.19 6.30
C LEU A 11 -5.90 -40.33 7.34
N ARG A 12 -6.51 -39.24 6.87
CA ARG A 12 -7.14 -38.23 7.73
C ARG A 12 -8.34 -37.62 7.00
N ASP A 13 -9.51 -37.62 7.64
CA ASP A 13 -10.76 -37.01 7.14
C ASP A 13 -11.14 -37.42 5.71
N GLY A 14 -10.97 -38.70 5.39
CA GLY A 14 -11.29 -39.21 4.05
C GLY A 14 -10.27 -38.86 2.98
N MET A 15 -9.11 -38.31 3.35
CA MET A 15 -8.01 -37.96 2.44
C MET A 15 -6.73 -38.65 2.88
N ARG A 16 -5.78 -38.80 1.95
CA ARG A 16 -4.39 -39.04 2.29
C ARG A 16 -3.65 -37.71 2.31
N VAL A 17 -2.97 -37.43 3.41
CA VAL A 17 -2.27 -36.17 3.65
C VAL A 17 -0.79 -36.42 3.86
N GLU A 18 0.04 -35.71 3.10
CA GLU A 18 1.50 -35.70 3.23
C GLU A 18 1.93 -34.27 3.57
N TRP A 19 2.53 -34.09 4.74
CA TRP A 19 2.95 -32.79 5.27
C TRP A 19 4.42 -32.50 4.95
N ASP A 20 4.75 -31.24 4.65
CA ASP A 20 6.12 -30.73 4.44
C ASP A 20 6.97 -31.54 3.45
N VAL A 21 6.33 -32.07 2.41
CA VAL A 21 6.96 -32.78 1.32
C VAL A 21 8.05 -31.88 0.70
N PRO A 22 9.32 -32.34 0.63
CA PRO A 22 10.41 -31.53 0.11
C PRO A 22 10.36 -31.46 -1.41
N ILE A 23 10.51 -30.24 -1.95
CA ILE A 23 10.72 -29.98 -3.37
C ILE A 23 12.08 -29.30 -3.52
N VAL A 24 13.06 -29.99 -4.11
CA VAL A 24 14.42 -29.47 -4.31
C VAL A 24 14.43 -28.61 -5.56
N MET A 25 14.80 -27.33 -5.41
CA MET A 25 14.96 -26.38 -6.49
C MET A 25 16.32 -26.58 -7.22
N ASP A 26 16.48 -25.97 -8.39
CA ASP A 26 17.71 -26.00 -9.20
C ASP A 26 18.94 -25.42 -8.49
N ASP A 27 18.75 -24.47 -7.57
CA ASP A 27 19.80 -23.90 -6.73
C ASP A 27 20.07 -24.71 -5.45
N GLY A 28 19.39 -25.84 -5.27
CA GLY A 28 19.52 -26.72 -4.12
C GLY A 28 18.68 -26.30 -2.91
N LEU A 29 17.97 -25.16 -2.94
CA LEU A 29 17.03 -24.79 -1.89
C LEU A 29 15.84 -25.77 -1.85
N VAL A 30 15.33 -26.08 -0.66
CA VAL A 30 14.22 -27.03 -0.50
C VAL A 30 12.96 -26.31 -0.05
N LEU A 31 11.98 -26.22 -0.95
CA LEU A 31 10.65 -25.74 -0.62
C LEU A 31 9.81 -26.85 0.03
N ARG A 32 8.79 -26.43 0.79
CA ARG A 32 7.88 -27.33 1.52
C ARG A 32 6.48 -27.27 0.96
N ALA A 33 5.94 -28.46 0.67
CA ALA A 33 4.59 -28.62 0.17
C ALA A 33 3.73 -29.50 1.08
N ASP A 34 2.45 -29.20 1.18
CA ASP A 34 1.44 -30.14 1.70
C ASP A 34 0.66 -30.71 0.53
N VAL A 35 0.43 -32.02 0.56
CA VAL A 35 -0.30 -32.76 -0.47
C VAL A 35 -1.53 -33.43 0.16
N PHE A 36 -2.70 -33.05 -0.33
CA PHE A 36 -4.00 -33.65 0.01
C PHE A 36 -4.52 -34.39 -1.22
N ARG A 37 -4.82 -35.68 -1.11
CA ARG A 37 -5.28 -36.47 -2.26
C ARG A 37 -6.23 -37.59 -1.86
N PRO A 38 -6.95 -38.21 -2.81
CA PRO A 38 -7.83 -39.32 -2.49
C PRO A 38 -7.06 -40.46 -1.80
N PRO A 39 -7.71 -41.18 -0.87
CA PRO A 39 -7.07 -42.21 -0.07
C PRO A 39 -6.70 -43.45 -0.89
N GLU A 40 -7.46 -43.71 -1.96
CA GLU A 40 -7.21 -44.79 -2.92
C GLU A 40 -5.94 -44.55 -3.74
N ASP A 41 -5.34 -45.65 -4.19
CA ASP A 41 -4.24 -45.58 -5.16
C ASP A 41 -4.81 -45.22 -6.54
N GLY A 42 -4.20 -44.23 -7.19
CA GLY A 42 -4.67 -43.72 -8.47
C GLY A 42 -3.79 -42.60 -9.02
N ARG A 43 -4.17 -42.09 -10.19
CA ARG A 43 -3.56 -40.91 -10.81
C ARG A 43 -4.58 -39.80 -10.88
N TYR A 44 -4.31 -38.70 -10.20
CA TYR A 44 -5.22 -37.59 -10.02
C TYR A 44 -4.67 -36.32 -10.69
N PRO A 45 -5.52 -35.52 -11.34
CA PRO A 45 -5.16 -34.15 -11.69
C PRO A 45 -4.81 -33.35 -10.44
N VAL A 46 -3.89 -32.40 -10.60
CA VAL A 46 -3.37 -31.61 -9.48
C VAL A 46 -3.93 -30.20 -9.53
N ILE A 47 -4.42 -29.69 -8.40
CA ILE A 47 -4.64 -28.26 -8.17
C ILE A 47 -3.48 -27.76 -7.31
N LEU A 48 -2.67 -26.87 -7.86
CA LEU A 48 -1.46 -26.36 -7.23
C LEU A 48 -1.62 -24.88 -6.87
N SER A 49 -1.15 -24.52 -5.68
CA SER A 49 -0.99 -23.15 -5.20
C SER A 49 0.42 -22.95 -4.64
N TYR A 50 0.99 -21.77 -4.88
CA TYR A 50 2.34 -21.38 -4.48
C TYR A 50 2.32 -19.92 -4.00
N GLY A 51 2.72 -19.66 -2.76
CA GLY A 51 2.66 -18.29 -2.22
C GLY A 51 3.14 -18.14 -0.77
N PRO A 52 3.04 -16.93 -0.20
CA PRO A 52 3.75 -16.57 1.02
C PRO A 52 2.89 -16.61 2.29
N TYR A 53 1.58 -16.88 2.18
CA TYR A 53 0.66 -16.78 3.32
C TYR A 53 0.68 -17.97 4.28
N ALA A 54 1.71 -18.81 4.17
CA ALA A 54 1.95 -20.03 4.92
C ALA A 54 0.80 -21.06 4.84
N LYS A 55 1.02 -22.14 4.09
CA LYS A 55 0.07 -23.24 3.82
C LYS A 55 -0.56 -23.89 5.06
N GLY A 56 0.12 -23.78 6.21
CA GLY A 56 -0.32 -24.32 7.50
C GLY A 56 -1.15 -23.36 8.36
N LEU A 57 -1.32 -22.09 7.95
CA LEU A 57 -2.13 -21.10 8.65
C LEU A 57 -3.60 -21.22 8.24
N ALA A 58 -4.46 -21.48 9.22
CA ALA A 58 -5.89 -21.57 8.99
C ALA A 58 -6.46 -20.18 8.65
N PHE A 59 -7.39 -20.09 7.69
CA PHE A 59 -8.07 -18.85 7.31
C PHE A 59 -8.68 -18.19 8.56
N GLN A 60 -9.33 -18.98 9.41
CA GLN A 60 -9.99 -18.53 10.63
C GLN A 60 -9.05 -17.86 11.65
N ASP A 61 -7.74 -18.13 11.59
CA ASP A 61 -6.74 -17.50 12.45
C ASP A 61 -6.09 -16.29 11.80
N GLY A 62 -5.67 -16.43 10.54
CA GLY A 62 -4.94 -15.37 9.84
C GLY A 62 -5.83 -14.18 9.45
N TYR A 63 -7.10 -14.46 9.12
CA TYR A 63 -8.01 -13.48 8.52
C TYR A 63 -9.43 -13.59 9.13
N PRO A 64 -9.56 -13.46 10.47
CA PRO A 64 -10.79 -13.77 11.19
C PRO A 64 -11.97 -12.90 10.76
N SER A 65 -11.76 -11.61 10.50
CA SER A 65 -12.83 -10.69 10.09
C SER A 65 -13.42 -11.08 8.73
N ALA A 66 -12.57 -11.47 7.78
CA ALA A 66 -12.99 -11.91 6.45
C ALA A 66 -13.72 -13.25 6.52
N TRP A 67 -13.18 -14.19 7.29
CA TRP A 67 -13.80 -15.51 7.51
C TRP A 67 -15.21 -15.39 8.11
N GLN A 68 -15.31 -14.69 9.25
CA GLN A 68 -16.57 -14.57 10.00
C GLN A 68 -17.67 -13.94 9.16
N ARG A 69 -17.34 -12.89 8.42
CA ARG A 69 -18.28 -12.21 7.54
C ARG A 69 -18.79 -13.12 6.42
N MET A 70 -17.87 -13.79 5.73
CA MET A 70 -18.22 -14.71 4.63
C MET A 70 -19.16 -15.82 5.09
N VAL A 71 -18.83 -16.53 6.17
CA VAL A 71 -19.63 -17.70 6.60
C VAL A 71 -20.97 -17.30 7.24
N ALA A 72 -21.09 -16.07 7.75
CA ALA A 72 -22.35 -15.54 8.25
C ALA A 72 -23.34 -15.25 7.11
N GLU A 73 -22.84 -14.75 5.97
CA GLU A 73 -23.66 -14.38 4.82
C GLU A 73 -23.84 -15.53 3.81
N HIS A 74 -22.90 -16.49 3.78
CA HIS A 74 -22.86 -17.60 2.82
C HIS A 74 -22.69 -18.96 3.52
N PRO A 75 -23.78 -19.57 4.03
CA PRO A 75 -23.73 -20.85 4.74
C PRO A 75 -23.37 -22.06 3.87
N ASP A 76 -23.40 -21.91 2.54
CA ASP A 76 -22.90 -22.89 1.57
C ASP A 76 -21.36 -23.03 1.61
N VAL A 77 -20.64 -21.97 2.02
CA VAL A 77 -19.19 -21.99 2.15
C VAL A 77 -18.72 -23.02 3.18
N PRO A 78 -19.24 -23.07 4.42
CA PRO A 78 -18.88 -24.12 5.37
C PRO A 78 -19.63 -25.43 5.15
N HIS A 79 -20.70 -25.45 4.36
CA HIS A 79 -21.46 -26.68 4.13
C HIS A 79 -20.60 -27.78 3.50
N GLY A 80 -20.69 -29.00 4.06
CA GLY A 80 -20.01 -30.19 3.53
C GLY A 80 -18.50 -30.23 3.79
N SER A 81 -17.96 -29.36 4.64
CA SER A 81 -16.55 -29.33 5.03
C SER A 81 -16.43 -29.02 6.52
N THR A 82 -15.34 -29.44 7.16
CA THR A 82 -14.99 -28.94 8.50
C THR A 82 -14.23 -27.62 8.43
N ASN A 83 -13.72 -27.28 7.25
CA ASN A 83 -12.86 -26.15 6.91
C ASN A 83 -11.59 -26.04 7.78
N LYS A 84 -11.19 -27.10 8.47
CA LYS A 84 -9.97 -27.07 9.30
C LYS A 84 -8.70 -26.95 8.48
N TYR A 85 -8.77 -27.35 7.21
CA TYR A 85 -7.70 -27.22 6.24
C TYR A 85 -7.86 -25.97 5.37
N GLN A 86 -8.90 -25.16 5.57
CA GLN A 86 -9.10 -23.97 4.77
C GLN A 86 -8.01 -22.94 5.09
N ALA A 87 -7.24 -22.54 4.09
CA ALA A 87 -6.23 -21.49 4.19
C ALA A 87 -6.66 -20.28 3.34
N TRP A 88 -6.08 -19.12 3.60
CA TRP A 88 -6.40 -17.90 2.86
C TRP A 88 -6.14 -18.07 1.36
N GLU A 89 -7.10 -17.63 0.53
CA GLU A 89 -7.03 -17.59 -0.95
C GLU A 89 -6.74 -18.89 -1.71
N VAL A 90 -6.88 -20.07 -1.09
CA VAL A 90 -6.64 -21.37 -1.75
C VAL A 90 -7.79 -22.35 -1.55
N VAL A 91 -7.91 -23.34 -2.44
CA VAL A 91 -8.99 -24.33 -2.41
C VAL A 91 -9.08 -25.12 -1.10
N ASP A 92 -10.30 -25.46 -0.67
CA ASP A 92 -10.54 -26.38 0.45
C ASP A 92 -10.29 -27.85 0.01
N PRO A 93 -9.27 -28.55 0.52
CA PRO A 93 -9.05 -29.94 0.14
C PRO A 93 -10.24 -30.84 0.52
N GLU A 94 -10.99 -30.54 1.59
CA GLU A 94 -12.18 -31.34 1.96
C GLU A 94 -13.31 -31.23 0.93
N LYS A 95 -13.31 -30.20 0.07
CA LYS A 95 -14.29 -30.03 -1.02
C LYS A 95 -13.76 -30.44 -2.39
N TRP A 96 -12.45 -30.53 -2.57
CA TRP A 96 -11.82 -30.80 -3.87
C TRP A 96 -11.29 -32.23 -4.01
N VAL A 97 -10.79 -32.83 -2.91
CA VAL A 97 -10.34 -34.22 -2.92
C VAL A 97 -11.49 -35.20 -3.22
N PRO A 98 -12.72 -35.04 -2.67
CA PRO A 98 -13.85 -35.89 -3.04
C PRO A 98 -14.24 -35.81 -4.52
N GLU A 99 -13.91 -34.71 -5.20
CA GLU A 99 -14.13 -34.56 -6.65
C GLU A 99 -13.06 -35.28 -7.49
N GLY A 100 -12.08 -35.93 -6.85
CA GLY A 100 -11.00 -36.68 -7.49
C GLY A 100 -9.80 -35.82 -7.91
N TYR A 101 -9.51 -34.74 -7.18
CA TYR A 101 -8.30 -33.93 -7.34
C TYR A 101 -7.28 -34.20 -6.23
N ALA A 102 -5.99 -34.05 -6.56
CA ALA A 102 -4.96 -33.82 -5.56
C ALA A 102 -4.75 -32.31 -5.39
N CYS A 103 -4.81 -31.80 -4.17
CA CYS A 103 -4.49 -30.41 -3.85
C CYS A 103 -3.07 -30.31 -3.30
N VAL A 104 -2.23 -29.50 -3.92
CA VAL A 104 -0.85 -29.24 -3.50
C VAL A 104 -0.72 -27.77 -3.13
N ARG A 105 -0.20 -27.50 -1.92
CA ARG A 105 0.07 -26.14 -1.44
C ARG A 105 1.54 -26.02 -1.13
N VAL A 106 2.20 -25.03 -1.72
CA VAL A 106 3.64 -24.81 -1.54
C VAL A 106 3.86 -23.47 -0.87
N ASP A 107 4.65 -23.49 0.20
CA ASP A 107 5.18 -22.25 0.77
C ASP A 107 6.29 -21.73 -0.15
N SER A 108 6.13 -20.49 -0.61
CA SER A 108 7.14 -19.79 -1.40
C SER A 108 8.46 -19.62 -0.65
N ARG A 109 9.54 -19.39 -1.38
CA ARG A 109 10.89 -19.18 -0.84
C ARG A 109 10.89 -18.16 0.30
N GLY A 110 11.41 -18.55 1.46
CA GLY A 110 11.54 -17.70 2.65
C GLY A 110 10.26 -17.51 3.48
N ALA A 111 9.12 -18.06 3.06
CA ALA A 111 7.84 -17.95 3.77
C ALA A 111 7.40 -19.28 4.40
N GLY A 112 6.57 -19.22 5.44
CA GLY A 112 6.02 -20.40 6.11
C GLY A 112 7.11 -21.37 6.53
N ARG A 113 7.06 -22.61 6.02
CA ARG A 113 8.03 -23.67 6.32
C ARG A 113 9.16 -23.79 5.29
N SER A 114 9.17 -22.95 4.25
CA SER A 114 10.22 -22.92 3.23
C SER A 114 11.32 -21.91 3.59
N PRO A 115 12.58 -22.33 3.79
CA PRO A 115 13.69 -21.40 3.99
C PRO A 115 13.96 -20.56 2.74
N GLY A 116 14.83 -19.56 2.88
CA GLY A 116 15.35 -18.77 1.77
C GLY A 116 15.21 -17.26 1.96
N HIS A 117 15.52 -16.53 0.90
CA HIS A 117 15.40 -15.08 0.85
C HIS A 117 14.07 -14.70 0.16
N ILE A 118 13.28 -13.86 0.82
CA ILE A 118 12.01 -13.36 0.29
C ILE A 118 12.26 -12.23 -0.70
N ASP A 119 11.93 -12.45 -1.97
CA ASP A 119 11.84 -11.45 -3.03
C ASP A 119 10.65 -11.78 -3.94
N HIS A 120 9.51 -11.15 -3.65
CA HIS A 120 8.23 -11.48 -4.27
C HIS A 120 8.13 -11.04 -5.72
N PHE A 121 7.41 -11.85 -6.50
CA PHE A 121 7.17 -11.74 -7.93
C PHE A 121 8.44 -11.72 -8.78
N SER A 122 9.60 -11.97 -8.17
CA SER A 122 10.89 -11.94 -8.84
C SER A 122 11.02 -13.05 -9.89
N PRO A 123 11.96 -12.91 -10.84
CA PRO A 123 12.30 -14.00 -11.75
C PRO A 123 12.69 -15.29 -11.02
N ARG A 124 13.35 -15.19 -9.85
CA ARG A 124 13.73 -16.35 -9.03
C ARG A 124 12.51 -17.06 -8.48
N GLU A 125 11.54 -16.32 -7.94
CA GLU A 125 10.30 -16.91 -7.44
C GLU A 125 9.47 -17.54 -8.56
N THR A 126 9.41 -16.88 -9.72
CA THR A 126 8.72 -17.42 -10.90
C THR A 126 9.34 -18.75 -11.37
N GLN A 127 10.68 -18.84 -11.31
CA GLN A 127 11.41 -20.07 -11.61
C GLN A 127 11.18 -21.18 -10.58
N ASP A 128 11.05 -20.84 -9.29
CA ASP A 128 10.66 -21.79 -8.24
C ASP A 128 9.26 -22.36 -8.50
N PHE A 129 8.31 -21.51 -8.90
CA PHE A 129 6.95 -21.94 -9.19
C PHE A 129 6.89 -22.87 -10.40
N TYR A 130 7.66 -22.57 -11.47
CA TYR A 130 7.82 -23.49 -12.61
C TYR A 130 8.27 -24.89 -12.16
N GLN A 131 9.27 -24.97 -11.27
CA GLN A 131 9.80 -26.25 -10.79
C GLN A 131 8.81 -27.00 -9.91
N CYS A 132 8.01 -26.27 -9.12
CA CYS A 132 6.91 -26.86 -8.35
C CYS A 132 5.84 -27.49 -9.26
N ILE A 133 5.49 -26.84 -10.38
CA ILE A 133 4.56 -27.40 -11.38
C ILE A 133 5.13 -28.68 -11.98
N GLU A 134 6.38 -28.64 -12.42
CA GLU A 134 7.05 -29.80 -13.02
C GLU A 134 7.22 -30.96 -12.04
N TRP A 135 7.49 -30.67 -10.76
CA TRP A 135 7.54 -31.66 -9.71
C TRP A 135 6.18 -32.30 -9.50
N ALA A 136 5.11 -31.50 -9.38
CA ALA A 136 3.75 -31.98 -9.16
C ALA A 136 3.24 -32.85 -10.31
N GLY A 137 3.56 -32.48 -11.55
CA GLY A 137 3.22 -33.25 -12.75
C GLY A 137 3.88 -34.64 -12.81
N LYS A 138 5.05 -34.82 -12.18
CA LYS A 138 5.86 -36.05 -12.25
C LYS A 138 5.60 -37.05 -11.12
N GLN A 139 4.79 -36.69 -10.13
CA GLN A 139 4.50 -37.59 -9.00
C GLN A 139 3.76 -38.85 -9.46
N ARG A 140 3.99 -39.98 -8.78
CA ARG A 140 3.36 -41.27 -9.15
C ARG A 140 1.83 -41.24 -9.08
N TRP A 141 1.30 -40.45 -8.15
CA TRP A 141 -0.13 -40.22 -7.96
C TRP A 141 -0.70 -39.11 -8.86
N SER A 142 0.13 -38.47 -9.68
CA SER A 142 -0.30 -37.41 -10.61
C SER A 142 -0.73 -38.00 -11.95
N SER A 143 -1.74 -37.39 -12.56
CA SER A 143 -2.14 -37.64 -13.96
C SER A 143 -1.21 -37.00 -14.98
N GLY A 144 -0.27 -36.16 -14.53
CA GLY A 144 0.57 -35.34 -15.40
C GLY A 144 -0.05 -33.99 -15.79
N LYS A 145 -1.29 -33.71 -15.37
CA LYS A 145 -1.97 -32.43 -15.63
C LYS A 145 -2.09 -31.63 -14.34
N VAL A 146 -1.47 -30.44 -14.33
CA VAL A 146 -1.51 -29.48 -13.22
C VAL A 146 -2.38 -28.29 -13.62
N GLY A 147 -3.35 -27.96 -12.77
CA GLY A 147 -4.07 -26.70 -12.80
C GLY A 147 -3.60 -25.77 -11.69
N LEU A 148 -3.54 -24.47 -11.98
CA LEU A 148 -3.27 -23.45 -10.97
C LEU A 148 -4.58 -22.79 -10.56
N ASN A 149 -4.82 -22.67 -9.26
CA ASN A 149 -6.03 -22.05 -8.75
C ASN A 149 -5.75 -21.31 -7.44
N GLY A 150 -6.27 -20.09 -7.32
CA GLY A 150 -6.14 -19.27 -6.13
C GLY A 150 -6.49 -17.82 -6.41
N ILE A 151 -6.54 -17.04 -5.34
CA ILE A 151 -6.93 -15.63 -5.37
C ILE A 151 -5.69 -14.73 -5.24
N SER A 152 -5.77 -13.47 -5.70
CA SER A 152 -4.78 -12.40 -5.44
C SER A 152 -3.34 -12.83 -5.74
N TYR A 153 -2.48 -13.02 -4.73
CA TYR A 153 -1.08 -13.43 -4.93
C TYR A 153 -0.96 -14.73 -5.72
N TYR A 154 -1.81 -15.70 -5.37
CA TYR A 154 -1.89 -16.98 -6.07
C TYR A 154 -2.48 -16.85 -7.47
N GLY A 155 -3.26 -15.81 -7.76
CA GLY A 155 -3.74 -15.46 -9.09
C GLY A 155 -2.68 -14.77 -9.94
N ILE A 156 -2.03 -13.74 -9.39
CA ILE A 156 -0.96 -12.94 -10.02
C ILE A 156 0.17 -13.86 -10.51
N ASN A 157 0.66 -14.74 -9.64
CA ASN A 157 1.75 -15.66 -9.98
C ASN A 157 1.45 -16.61 -11.14
N GLN A 158 0.17 -16.87 -11.44
CA GLN A 158 -0.21 -17.70 -12.59
C GLN A 158 0.17 -17.00 -13.90
N TRP A 159 -0.05 -15.68 -14.01
CA TRP A 159 0.37 -14.92 -15.18
C TRP A 159 1.88 -14.99 -15.40
N HIS A 160 2.65 -14.85 -14.31
CA HIS A 160 4.11 -14.82 -14.38
C HIS A 160 4.65 -16.19 -14.80
N VAL A 161 4.24 -17.26 -14.12
CA VAL A 161 4.76 -18.60 -14.43
C VAL A 161 4.29 -19.11 -15.79
N ALA A 162 3.10 -18.71 -16.26
CA ALA A 162 2.62 -19.05 -17.59
C ALA A 162 3.51 -18.48 -18.70
N SER A 163 4.22 -17.38 -18.44
CA SER A 163 5.20 -16.82 -19.38
C SER A 163 6.37 -17.77 -19.63
N LEU A 164 6.64 -18.71 -18.72
CA LEU A 164 7.67 -19.75 -18.85
C LEU A 164 7.16 -21.05 -19.51
N GLN A 165 5.86 -21.14 -19.82
CA GLN A 165 5.21 -22.29 -20.46
C GLN A 165 5.58 -23.66 -19.85
N PRO A 166 5.31 -23.90 -18.55
CA PRO A 166 5.62 -25.19 -17.92
C PRO A 166 4.88 -26.35 -18.62
N PRO A 167 5.59 -27.42 -19.05
CA PRO A 167 4.98 -28.51 -19.82
C PRO A 167 3.81 -29.23 -19.15
N HIS A 168 3.79 -29.34 -17.81
CA HIS A 168 2.70 -29.99 -17.08
C HIS A 168 1.54 -29.04 -16.72
N LEU A 169 1.69 -27.73 -16.99
CA LEU A 169 0.64 -26.74 -16.75
C LEU A 169 -0.44 -26.86 -17.83
N ALA A 170 -1.61 -27.38 -17.43
CA ALA A 170 -2.70 -27.69 -18.35
C ALA A 170 -3.85 -26.68 -18.30
N ALA A 171 -4.03 -25.93 -17.20
CA ALA A 171 -5.08 -24.91 -17.07
C ALA A 171 -4.80 -23.94 -15.92
N MET A 172 -5.37 -22.73 -15.98
CA MET A 172 -5.26 -21.71 -14.93
C MET A 172 -6.61 -21.12 -14.58
N CYS A 173 -6.90 -20.95 -13.30
CA CYS A 173 -8.03 -20.16 -12.81
C CYS A 173 -7.49 -19.01 -11.98
N ILE A 174 -7.51 -17.82 -12.59
CA ILE A 174 -6.99 -16.59 -12.03
C ILE A 174 -8.16 -15.85 -11.39
N TRP A 175 -8.40 -16.12 -10.11
CA TRP A 175 -9.44 -15.44 -9.37
C TRP A 175 -8.89 -14.13 -8.80
N GLU A 176 -9.43 -13.00 -9.21
CA GLU A 176 -8.99 -11.66 -8.82
C GLU A 176 -7.46 -11.52 -8.76
N GLY A 177 -6.80 -11.58 -9.92
CA GLY A 177 -5.35 -11.56 -10.04
C GLY A 177 -4.90 -10.37 -10.88
N ALA A 178 -4.19 -9.43 -10.24
CA ALA A 178 -3.48 -8.35 -10.93
C ALA A 178 -2.35 -8.94 -11.81
N ALA A 179 -1.76 -8.15 -12.70
CA ALA A 179 -0.76 -8.69 -13.63
C ALA A 179 0.40 -7.74 -13.92
N ASP A 180 0.13 -6.49 -14.30
CA ASP A 180 1.17 -5.50 -14.56
C ASP A 180 1.68 -4.95 -13.22
N TRP A 181 2.92 -5.31 -12.86
CA TRP A 181 3.50 -4.94 -11.56
C TRP A 181 3.61 -3.43 -11.37
N TYR A 182 3.75 -2.67 -12.45
CA TYR A 182 3.69 -1.22 -12.38
C TYR A 182 2.25 -0.74 -12.32
N ARG A 183 1.47 -0.92 -13.40
CA ARG A 183 0.21 -0.19 -13.66
C ARG A 183 -1.01 -0.67 -12.87
N ASP A 184 -1.01 -1.93 -12.45
CA ASP A 184 -2.15 -2.51 -11.72
C ASP A 184 -1.88 -2.58 -10.22
N MET A 185 -0.60 -2.50 -9.81
CA MET A 185 -0.15 -2.98 -8.52
C MET A 185 0.59 -1.91 -7.73
N THR A 186 1.78 -1.51 -8.18
CA THR A 186 2.63 -0.58 -7.41
C THR A 186 2.29 0.87 -7.65
N HIS A 187 1.86 1.21 -8.86
CA HIS A 187 1.55 2.57 -9.27
C HIS A 187 0.22 2.62 -10.03
N HIS A 188 -0.64 3.58 -9.68
CA HIS A 188 -1.84 3.87 -10.47
C HIS A 188 -1.60 5.13 -11.29
N GLY A 189 -1.47 4.98 -12.62
CA GLY A 189 -1.17 6.09 -13.51
C GLY A 189 0.16 6.79 -13.20
N GLY A 190 1.14 6.08 -12.64
CA GLY A 190 2.42 6.63 -12.21
C GLY A 190 2.46 7.22 -10.80
N ILE A 191 1.36 7.12 -10.04
CA ILE A 191 1.30 7.54 -8.63
C ILE A 191 1.53 6.31 -7.74
N LEU A 192 2.52 6.36 -6.86
CA LEU A 192 2.85 5.24 -5.96
C LEU A 192 1.68 4.92 -5.01
N CYS A 193 1.30 3.65 -4.95
CA CYS A 193 0.33 3.13 -4.00
C CYS A 193 1.02 2.53 -2.77
N SER A 194 0.61 2.96 -1.58
CA SER A 194 1.16 2.49 -0.30
C SER A 194 0.78 1.03 0.06
N PHE A 195 -0.05 0.38 -0.75
CA PHE A 195 -0.61 -0.93 -0.46
C PHE A 195 0.46 -1.99 -0.20
N TRP A 196 1.46 -2.12 -1.09
CA TRP A 196 2.42 -3.22 -1.06
C TRP A 196 3.35 -3.19 0.14
N ALA A 197 3.79 -2.00 0.58
CA ALA A 197 4.57 -1.86 1.80
C ALA A 197 3.76 -2.34 3.03
N ASN A 198 2.50 -1.90 3.13
CA ASN A 198 1.61 -2.27 4.24
C ASN A 198 1.23 -3.76 4.20
N TRP A 199 0.98 -4.31 3.02
CA TRP A 199 0.70 -5.73 2.80
C TRP A 199 1.89 -6.59 3.24
N TYR A 200 3.10 -6.20 2.86
CA TYR A 200 4.32 -6.93 3.19
C TYR A 200 4.53 -7.03 4.70
N ASP A 201 4.31 -5.92 5.42
CA ASP A 201 4.42 -5.85 6.88
C ASP A 201 3.38 -6.70 7.60
N LEU A 202 2.12 -6.67 7.15
CA LEU A 202 1.00 -7.29 7.85
C LEU A 202 0.78 -8.75 7.49
N GLN A 203 1.13 -9.16 6.26
CA GLN A 203 0.76 -10.47 5.74
C GLN A 203 1.94 -11.38 5.40
N VAL A 204 3.12 -10.84 5.11
CA VAL A 204 4.30 -11.65 4.78
C VAL A 204 5.25 -11.76 5.97
N LYS A 205 5.68 -10.62 6.52
CA LYS A 205 6.65 -10.62 7.64
C LYS A 205 6.12 -11.37 8.86
N THR A 206 4.80 -11.43 9.05
CA THR A 206 4.12 -12.13 10.14
C THR A 206 4.13 -13.65 10.01
N VAL A 207 4.46 -14.17 8.82
CA VAL A 207 4.56 -15.61 8.55
C VAL A 207 5.89 -16.00 7.88
N GLN A 208 6.90 -15.13 7.95
CA GLN A 208 8.24 -15.39 7.43
C GLN A 208 8.87 -16.65 8.06
N TYR A 209 9.56 -17.44 7.24
CA TYR A 209 10.33 -18.60 7.72
C TYR A 209 11.37 -18.17 8.76
N GLY A 210 11.47 -18.93 9.83
CA GLY A 210 12.38 -18.65 10.94
C GLY A 210 11.77 -17.81 12.05
N LEU A 211 10.48 -17.42 11.97
CA LEU A 211 9.78 -16.92 13.16
C LEU A 211 9.68 -18.00 14.25
N GLY A 212 9.62 -19.28 13.85
CA GLY A 212 9.65 -20.40 14.78
C GLY A 212 8.58 -20.29 15.86
N GLU A 213 9.00 -20.37 17.12
CA GLU A 213 8.14 -20.26 18.30
C GLU A 213 7.41 -18.91 18.43
N ARG A 214 7.84 -17.88 17.69
CA ARG A 214 7.17 -16.57 17.64
C ARG A 214 6.02 -16.53 16.62
N GLY A 215 5.96 -17.50 15.72
CA GLY A 215 4.94 -17.60 14.68
C GLY A 215 3.70 -18.40 15.13
N PRO A 216 2.67 -18.49 14.27
CA PRO A 216 1.47 -19.25 14.56
C PRO A 216 1.73 -20.77 14.57
N ARG A 217 0.77 -21.51 15.16
CA ARG A 217 0.74 -22.98 15.13
C ARG A 217 -0.46 -23.47 14.33
N SER A 218 -0.27 -24.52 13.55
CA SER A 218 -1.36 -25.10 12.75
C SER A 218 -2.43 -25.68 13.67
N ARG A 219 -3.70 -25.34 13.41
CA ARG A 219 -4.86 -25.95 14.10
C ARG A 219 -4.97 -27.46 13.88
N VAL A 220 -4.41 -27.96 12.78
CA VAL A 220 -4.57 -29.36 12.36
C VAL A 220 -3.49 -30.25 12.95
N SER A 221 -2.23 -29.84 12.83
CA SER A 221 -1.06 -30.64 13.22
C SER A 221 -0.40 -30.19 14.52
N GLY A 222 -0.68 -28.97 15.00
CA GLY A 222 0.02 -28.34 16.14
C GLY A 222 1.46 -27.88 15.83
N ALA A 223 1.94 -28.13 14.60
CA ALA A 223 3.28 -27.74 14.16
C ALA A 223 3.41 -26.22 14.02
N LEU A 224 4.64 -25.73 14.16
CA LEU A 224 4.98 -24.33 13.91
C LEU A 224 4.80 -24.02 12.42
N VAL A 225 4.03 -22.99 12.11
CA VAL A 225 3.71 -22.61 10.72
C VAL A 225 4.94 -21.99 10.02
N CYS A 226 5.84 -21.38 10.78
CA CYS A 226 6.98 -20.61 10.24
C CYS A 226 8.32 -21.33 10.35
N GLY A 227 8.31 -22.66 10.23
CA GLY A 227 9.47 -23.52 10.42
C GLY A 227 9.78 -23.81 11.90
N ASP A 228 10.67 -24.76 12.14
CA ASP A 228 11.03 -25.19 13.51
C ASP A 228 12.15 -24.33 14.13
N GLU A 229 12.85 -23.55 13.29
CA GLU A 229 13.90 -22.64 13.72
C GLU A 229 13.34 -21.29 14.16
N THR A 230 13.93 -20.72 15.21
CA THR A 230 13.65 -19.33 15.64
C THR A 230 14.89 -18.48 15.40
N LEU A 231 14.91 -17.77 14.28
CA LEU A 231 15.99 -16.87 13.86
C LEU A 231 15.89 -15.54 14.63
N SER A 232 17.02 -14.83 14.75
CA SER A 232 17.05 -13.45 15.27
C SER A 232 16.44 -12.46 14.29
N ASP A 233 16.01 -11.29 14.77
CA ASP A 233 15.44 -10.23 13.91
C ASP A 233 16.40 -9.77 12.81
N LYS A 234 17.70 -9.73 13.12
CA LYS A 234 18.76 -9.44 12.15
C LYS A 234 18.84 -10.48 11.03
N GLN A 235 18.71 -11.78 11.37
CA GLN A 235 18.69 -12.85 10.37
C GLN A 235 17.40 -12.81 9.54
N LEU A 236 16.24 -12.56 10.17
CA LEU A 236 14.99 -12.38 9.44
C LEU A 236 15.08 -11.21 8.46
N ALA A 237 15.65 -10.07 8.90
CA ALA A 237 15.88 -8.91 8.04
C ALA A 237 16.83 -9.22 6.87
N ALA A 238 17.92 -9.95 7.11
CA ALA A 238 18.84 -10.37 6.04
C ALA A 238 18.22 -11.37 5.05
N ASN A 239 17.20 -12.12 5.47
CA ASN A 239 16.51 -13.14 4.65
C ASN A 239 15.32 -12.58 3.87
N ARG A 240 15.27 -11.27 3.65
CA ARG A 240 14.21 -10.64 2.86
C ARG A 240 14.67 -9.33 2.23
N CYS A 241 14.04 -8.95 1.12
CA CYS A 241 14.23 -7.63 0.50
C CYS A 241 13.54 -6.51 1.30
N ASP A 242 13.84 -5.25 0.96
CA ASP A 242 13.11 -4.09 1.47
C ASP A 242 12.01 -3.71 0.49
N PHE A 243 10.99 -4.55 0.43
CA PHE A 243 10.03 -4.56 -0.68
C PHE A 243 9.38 -3.20 -0.98
N GLY A 244 9.03 -2.42 0.06
CA GLY A 244 8.45 -1.10 -0.12
C GLY A 244 9.45 -0.08 -0.67
N ASP A 245 10.66 -0.06 -0.09
CA ASP A 245 11.73 0.85 -0.50
C ASP A 245 12.26 0.49 -1.89
N ASP A 246 12.32 -0.81 -2.24
CA ASP A 246 12.68 -1.28 -3.57
C ASP A 246 11.67 -0.79 -4.61
N ILE A 247 10.36 -0.93 -4.38
CA ILE A 247 9.32 -0.40 -5.29
C ILE A 247 9.50 1.11 -5.51
N LEU A 248 9.76 1.84 -4.44
CA LEU A 248 9.88 3.29 -4.47
C LEU A 248 11.16 3.78 -5.16
N ALA A 249 12.26 3.01 -5.06
CA ALA A 249 13.49 3.27 -5.79
C ALA A 249 13.32 3.18 -7.33
N HIS A 250 12.20 2.60 -7.79
CA HIS A 250 11.84 2.40 -9.18
C HIS A 250 10.57 3.18 -9.56
N PRO A 251 10.62 4.52 -9.70
CA PRO A 251 9.43 5.35 -9.94
C PRO A 251 8.86 5.25 -11.37
N LEU A 252 9.61 4.66 -12.32
CA LEU A 252 9.23 4.45 -13.71
C LEU A 252 9.06 2.95 -13.99
N ASP A 253 8.38 2.59 -15.07
CA ASP A 253 8.24 1.20 -15.55
C ASP A 253 9.56 0.72 -16.22
N ASP A 254 10.57 0.53 -15.37
CA ASP A 254 11.92 0.12 -15.73
C ASP A 254 12.10 -1.41 -15.68
N ASP A 255 13.35 -1.87 -15.75
CA ASP A 255 13.66 -3.31 -15.77
C ASP A 255 13.22 -4.04 -14.49
N TYR A 256 13.18 -3.35 -13.35
CA TYR A 256 12.72 -3.95 -12.09
C TYR A 256 11.23 -4.32 -12.18
N HIS A 257 10.41 -3.44 -12.75
CA HIS A 257 8.98 -3.68 -12.91
C HIS A 257 8.65 -4.63 -14.06
N LYS A 258 9.35 -4.50 -15.18
CA LYS A 258 9.19 -5.39 -16.34
C LYS A 258 9.56 -6.83 -16.01
N ALA A 259 10.60 -7.06 -15.22
CA ALA A 259 10.99 -8.40 -14.76
C ALA A 259 9.95 -9.05 -13.84
N ARG A 260 9.03 -8.27 -13.26
CA ARG A 260 7.92 -8.71 -12.39
C ARG A 260 6.56 -8.64 -13.08
N SER A 261 6.53 -8.53 -14.41
CA SER A 261 5.29 -8.49 -15.19
C SER A 261 5.25 -9.65 -16.21
N PRO A 262 4.06 -10.14 -16.58
CA PRO A 262 3.93 -11.26 -17.52
C PRO A 262 4.23 -10.85 -18.97
N GLN A 263 4.67 -11.83 -19.75
CA GLN A 263 4.83 -11.71 -21.21
C GLN A 263 3.60 -12.29 -21.89
N TRP A 264 2.67 -11.43 -22.27
CA TRP A 264 1.34 -11.83 -22.76
C TRP A 264 1.36 -12.77 -23.95
N GLU A 265 2.30 -12.57 -24.87
CA GLU A 265 2.53 -13.40 -26.05
C GLU A 265 2.93 -14.84 -25.72
N SER A 266 3.46 -15.07 -24.51
CA SER A 266 3.90 -16.38 -24.03
C SER A 266 2.83 -17.10 -23.22
N VAL A 267 1.79 -16.39 -22.77
CA VAL A 267 0.68 -16.98 -22.01
C VAL A 267 -0.30 -17.69 -22.96
N THR A 268 -0.03 -18.95 -23.26
CA THR A 268 -0.81 -19.77 -24.21
C THR A 268 -1.70 -20.84 -23.56
N VAL A 269 -1.53 -21.09 -22.27
CA VAL A 269 -2.31 -22.08 -21.52
C VAL A 269 -3.80 -21.68 -21.45
N PRO A 270 -4.75 -22.63 -21.48
CA PRO A 270 -6.16 -22.33 -21.25
C PRO A 270 -6.40 -21.69 -19.88
N PHE A 271 -7.24 -20.65 -19.81
CA PHE A 271 -7.51 -19.97 -18.55
C PHE A 271 -8.93 -19.43 -18.37
N LEU A 272 -9.38 -19.40 -17.12
CA LEU A 272 -10.51 -18.63 -16.63
C LEU A 272 -9.98 -17.45 -15.79
N SER A 273 -10.22 -16.22 -16.25
CA SER A 273 -9.93 -14.99 -15.51
C SER A 273 -11.22 -14.52 -14.84
N ALA A 274 -11.27 -14.49 -13.50
CA ALA A 274 -12.43 -14.01 -12.74
C ALA A 274 -12.10 -12.65 -12.11
N ALA A 275 -12.70 -11.58 -12.61
CA ALA A 275 -12.48 -10.20 -12.14
C ALA A 275 -13.59 -9.76 -11.17
N ASN A 276 -13.36 -8.65 -10.46
CA ASN A 276 -14.34 -8.06 -9.55
C ASN A 276 -14.53 -6.57 -9.83
N TRP A 277 -15.78 -6.14 -10.07
CA TRP A 277 -16.12 -4.74 -10.37
C TRP A 277 -15.72 -3.76 -9.25
N GLY A 278 -15.66 -4.25 -8.01
CA GLY A 278 -15.28 -3.50 -6.83
C GLY A 278 -13.81 -3.59 -6.45
N GLY A 279 -12.97 -4.27 -7.23
CA GLY A 279 -11.53 -4.44 -6.98
C GLY A 279 -10.66 -3.28 -7.44
N GLN A 280 -11.24 -2.10 -7.68
CA GLN A 280 -10.55 -0.91 -8.18
C GLN A 280 -9.33 -0.56 -7.32
N GLY A 281 -8.17 -0.37 -7.94
CA GLY A 281 -6.89 -0.15 -7.26
C GLY A 281 -6.02 -1.40 -7.06
N LEU A 282 -6.43 -2.57 -7.58
CA LEU A 282 -5.53 -3.73 -7.68
C LEU A 282 -5.88 -4.69 -8.85
N HIS A 283 -6.72 -5.69 -8.61
CA HIS A 283 -6.85 -6.88 -9.47
C HIS A 283 -7.54 -6.71 -10.83
N PRO A 284 -8.69 -6.03 -10.96
CA PRO A 284 -9.53 -6.16 -12.13
C PRO A 284 -8.82 -5.72 -13.41
N ARG A 285 -7.94 -4.70 -13.36
CA ARG A 285 -7.16 -4.30 -14.53
C ARG A 285 -6.34 -5.47 -15.08
N GLY A 286 -5.56 -6.15 -14.25
CA GLY A 286 -4.79 -7.32 -14.66
C GLY A 286 -5.65 -8.47 -15.20
N ASN A 287 -6.82 -8.71 -14.62
CA ASN A 287 -7.76 -9.72 -15.14
C ASN A 287 -8.29 -9.40 -16.55
N PHE A 288 -8.70 -8.14 -16.79
CA PHE A 288 -9.18 -7.69 -18.10
C PHE A 288 -8.04 -7.64 -19.12
N GLU A 289 -6.88 -7.13 -18.73
CA GLU A 289 -5.69 -7.06 -19.57
C GLU A 289 -5.19 -8.45 -19.98
N GLY A 290 -5.14 -9.39 -19.04
CA GLY A 290 -4.79 -10.78 -19.33
C GLY A 290 -5.76 -11.41 -20.31
N PHE A 291 -7.07 -11.20 -20.14
CA PHE A 291 -8.07 -11.69 -21.10
C PHE A 291 -7.87 -11.09 -22.50
N VAL A 292 -7.64 -9.78 -22.60
CA VAL A 292 -7.48 -9.10 -23.90
C VAL A 292 -6.16 -9.50 -24.58
N ARG A 293 -5.05 -9.49 -23.84
CA ARG A 293 -3.69 -9.51 -24.42
C ARG A 293 -3.04 -10.89 -24.47
N ALA A 294 -3.39 -11.82 -23.58
CA ALA A 294 -2.76 -13.13 -23.57
C ALA A 294 -3.00 -13.90 -24.89
N ALA A 295 -1.97 -14.61 -25.35
CA ALA A 295 -1.97 -15.36 -26.60
C ALA A 295 -2.84 -16.63 -26.59
N SER A 296 -3.34 -17.04 -25.41
CA SER A 296 -4.23 -18.20 -25.29
C SER A 296 -5.47 -18.05 -26.18
N ARG A 297 -5.80 -19.13 -26.87
CA ARG A 297 -7.01 -19.25 -27.69
C ARG A 297 -8.21 -19.76 -26.90
N GLU A 298 -7.96 -20.31 -25.71
CA GLU A 298 -8.95 -20.89 -24.82
C GLU A 298 -8.99 -20.06 -23.54
N LYS A 299 -9.66 -18.92 -23.62
CA LYS A 299 -9.73 -17.93 -22.54
C LYS A 299 -11.16 -17.52 -22.25
N TRP A 300 -11.47 -17.46 -20.97
CA TRP A 300 -12.77 -17.06 -20.44
C TRP A 300 -12.60 -15.92 -19.44
N LEU A 301 -13.57 -15.02 -19.42
CA LEU A 301 -13.69 -13.93 -18.47
C LEU A 301 -14.98 -14.07 -17.69
N GLU A 302 -14.88 -14.16 -16.37
CA GLU A 302 -15.99 -13.99 -15.46
C GLU A 302 -15.80 -12.68 -14.70
N VAL A 303 -16.88 -11.95 -14.43
CA VAL A 303 -16.78 -10.73 -13.61
C VAL A 303 -17.92 -10.66 -12.60
N HIS A 304 -17.57 -10.61 -11.32
CA HIS A 304 -18.50 -10.54 -10.20
C HIS A 304 -18.38 -9.23 -9.39
N GLY A 305 -19.14 -9.12 -8.32
CA GLY A 305 -18.94 -8.09 -7.29
C GLY A 305 -18.76 -8.73 -5.92
N ILE A 306 -19.13 -8.02 -4.84
CA ILE A 306 -18.97 -8.41 -3.43
C ILE A 306 -17.50 -8.57 -3.01
N GLU A 307 -17.24 -9.11 -1.81
CA GLU A 307 -15.90 -9.16 -1.24
C GLU A 307 -14.98 -10.09 -2.02
N HIS A 308 -13.71 -9.71 -2.03
CA HIS A 308 -12.60 -10.29 -2.77
C HIS A 308 -12.49 -11.82 -2.67
N TRP A 309 -12.74 -12.36 -1.48
CA TRP A 309 -12.55 -13.79 -1.21
C TRP A 309 -13.84 -14.60 -1.37
N THR A 310 -15.01 -13.95 -1.35
CA THR A 310 -16.28 -14.66 -1.08
C THR A 310 -16.63 -15.63 -2.20
N HIS A 311 -16.75 -15.14 -3.44
CA HIS A 311 -17.24 -15.97 -4.55
C HIS A 311 -16.30 -17.11 -4.95
N PHE A 312 -15.01 -17.03 -4.61
CA PHE A 312 -14.09 -18.15 -4.80
C PHE A 312 -14.53 -19.40 -3.99
N TYR A 313 -15.14 -19.20 -2.82
CA TYR A 313 -15.54 -20.27 -1.91
C TYR A 313 -17.02 -20.65 -1.97
N THR A 314 -17.89 -19.74 -2.42
CA THR A 314 -19.31 -20.06 -2.55
C THR A 314 -19.53 -21.14 -3.61
N ASP A 315 -20.68 -21.80 -3.54
CA ASP A 315 -21.07 -22.82 -4.51
C ASP A 315 -21.14 -22.25 -5.95
N TYR A 316 -21.40 -20.95 -6.12
CA TYR A 316 -21.32 -20.26 -7.41
C TYR A 316 -19.93 -20.41 -8.04
N GLY A 317 -18.89 -19.85 -7.40
CA GLY A 317 -17.55 -19.86 -7.98
C GLY A 317 -16.89 -21.22 -7.93
N ARG A 318 -17.08 -22.00 -6.85
CA ARG A 318 -16.52 -23.35 -6.75
C ARG A 318 -17.02 -24.27 -7.88
N LYS A 319 -18.32 -24.23 -8.20
CA LYS A 319 -18.88 -25.05 -9.30
C LYS A 319 -18.35 -24.58 -10.66
N LEU A 320 -18.17 -23.28 -10.86
CA LEU A 320 -17.57 -22.75 -12.09
C LEU A 320 -16.12 -23.24 -12.25
N GLN A 321 -15.30 -23.11 -11.20
CA GLN A 321 -13.92 -23.60 -11.19
C GLN A 321 -13.83 -25.11 -11.45
N LEU A 322 -14.70 -25.91 -10.80
CA LEU A 322 -14.74 -27.36 -11.00
C LEU A 322 -15.10 -27.75 -12.44
N ARG A 323 -16.11 -27.09 -13.05
CA ARG A 323 -16.47 -27.34 -14.45
C ARG A 323 -15.31 -27.03 -15.39
N PHE A 324 -14.59 -25.92 -15.15
CA PHE A 324 -13.41 -25.54 -15.92
C PHE A 324 -12.29 -26.59 -15.82
N PHE A 325 -11.90 -26.97 -14.59
CA PHE A 325 -10.82 -27.93 -14.41
C PHE A 325 -11.20 -29.35 -14.82
N ASP A 326 -12.45 -29.77 -14.65
CA ASP A 326 -12.91 -31.08 -15.11
C ASP A 326 -12.74 -31.22 -16.63
N HIS A 327 -12.95 -30.14 -17.38
CA HIS A 327 -12.70 -30.12 -18.81
C HIS A 327 -11.23 -30.29 -19.15
N PHE A 328 -10.37 -29.40 -18.66
CA PHE A 328 -8.96 -29.39 -19.08
C PHE A 328 -8.12 -30.48 -18.41
N LEU A 329 -8.39 -30.80 -17.15
CA LEU A 329 -7.59 -31.72 -16.35
C LEU A 329 -8.11 -33.16 -16.38
N LYS A 330 -9.43 -33.37 -16.59
CA LYS A 330 -10.04 -34.71 -16.66
C LYS A 330 -10.63 -35.06 -18.03
N GLY A 331 -10.80 -34.11 -18.94
CA GLY A 331 -11.41 -34.35 -20.25
C GLY A 331 -12.90 -34.66 -20.18
N LYS A 332 -13.62 -34.16 -19.17
CA LYS A 332 -15.06 -34.40 -18.96
C LYS A 332 -15.81 -33.10 -18.65
N GLY A 333 -17.14 -33.16 -18.61
CA GLY A 333 -17.99 -32.01 -18.28
C GLY A 333 -18.47 -31.23 -19.51
N ASP A 334 -19.13 -30.10 -19.26
CA ASP A 334 -19.89 -29.33 -20.26
C ASP A 334 -19.26 -27.96 -20.57
N TRP A 335 -18.00 -27.72 -20.15
CA TRP A 335 -17.34 -26.42 -20.29
C TRP A 335 -17.24 -25.90 -21.73
N ALA A 336 -17.28 -26.78 -22.73
CA ALA A 336 -17.31 -26.37 -24.13
C ALA A 336 -18.51 -25.47 -24.48
N ALA A 337 -19.60 -25.50 -23.69
CA ALA A 337 -20.75 -24.62 -23.83
C ALA A 337 -20.65 -23.33 -23.00
N GLN A 338 -19.60 -23.15 -22.20
CA GLN A 338 -19.41 -21.96 -21.38
C GLN A 338 -19.17 -20.73 -22.27
N PRO A 339 -19.96 -19.65 -22.14
CA PRO A 339 -19.76 -18.41 -22.88
C PRO A 339 -18.39 -17.80 -22.56
N PRO A 340 -17.65 -17.25 -23.55
CA PRO A 340 -16.34 -16.65 -23.34
C PRO A 340 -16.32 -15.54 -22.28
N VAL A 341 -17.44 -14.81 -22.14
CA VAL A 341 -17.57 -13.73 -21.17
C VAL A 341 -18.88 -13.92 -20.37
N GLN A 342 -18.77 -13.97 -19.05
CA GLN A 342 -19.90 -14.04 -18.11
C GLN A 342 -19.81 -12.87 -17.14
N LEU A 343 -20.84 -12.01 -17.12
CA LEU A 343 -20.87 -10.79 -16.33
C LEU A 343 -21.99 -10.86 -15.30
N GLN A 344 -21.68 -10.64 -14.04
CA GLN A 344 -22.65 -10.24 -13.03
C GLN A 344 -22.85 -8.73 -13.14
N VAL A 345 -23.83 -8.29 -13.91
CA VAL A 345 -24.12 -6.86 -14.16
C VAL A 345 -24.70 -6.23 -12.89
N ARG A 346 -24.11 -5.13 -12.41
CA ARG A 346 -24.62 -4.43 -11.22
C ARG A 346 -25.96 -3.76 -11.53
N HIS A 347 -26.93 -4.00 -10.66
CA HIS A 347 -28.08 -3.14 -10.43
C HIS A 347 -27.96 -2.54 -9.02
N LEU A 348 -28.84 -1.60 -8.67
CA LEU A 348 -28.76 -0.90 -7.38
C LEU A 348 -28.86 -1.83 -6.15
N ASP A 349 -29.53 -2.97 -6.29
CA ASP A 349 -29.88 -3.88 -5.20
C ASP A 349 -29.41 -5.33 -5.40
N ARG A 350 -28.88 -5.66 -6.59
CA ARG A 350 -28.53 -7.04 -6.96
C ARG A 350 -27.54 -7.08 -8.13
N PHE A 351 -27.07 -8.30 -8.41
CA PHE A 351 -26.36 -8.62 -9.64
C PHE A 351 -27.25 -9.45 -10.57
N VAL A 352 -27.12 -9.25 -11.88
CA VAL A 352 -27.83 -10.02 -12.91
C VAL A 352 -26.80 -10.63 -13.86
N GLU A 353 -26.78 -11.95 -13.93
CA GLU A 353 -25.90 -12.69 -14.83
C GLU A 353 -26.26 -12.42 -16.30
N ARG A 354 -25.23 -12.17 -17.11
CA ARG A 354 -25.33 -11.99 -18.55
C ARG A 354 -24.15 -12.63 -19.27
N HIS A 355 -24.43 -13.28 -20.38
CA HIS A 355 -23.44 -13.95 -21.22
C HIS A 355 -23.11 -13.15 -22.48
N GLU A 356 -21.84 -13.14 -22.84
CA GLU A 356 -21.25 -12.37 -23.94
C GLU A 356 -20.17 -13.19 -24.65
N ASN A 357 -19.84 -12.79 -25.88
CA ASN A 357 -18.85 -13.50 -26.70
C ASN A 357 -17.45 -12.86 -26.66
N GLU A 358 -17.35 -11.59 -26.27
CA GLU A 358 -16.13 -10.81 -26.39
C GLU A 358 -16.08 -9.66 -25.38
N TRP A 359 -14.86 -9.20 -25.09
CA TRP A 359 -14.60 -8.06 -24.21
C TRP A 359 -13.54 -7.13 -24.83
N PRO A 360 -13.76 -5.80 -24.84
CA PRO A 360 -15.02 -5.12 -24.54
C PRO A 360 -16.16 -5.56 -25.46
N LEU A 361 -17.42 -5.32 -25.07
CA LEU A 361 -18.57 -5.79 -25.86
C LEU A 361 -18.57 -5.13 -27.25
N ALA A 362 -18.63 -5.89 -28.36
CA ALA A 362 -18.59 -5.27 -29.69
C ALA A 362 -19.78 -4.35 -29.99
N ARG A 363 -20.92 -4.59 -29.33
CA ARG A 363 -22.11 -3.72 -29.47
C ARG A 363 -22.07 -2.46 -28.62
N THR A 364 -20.97 -2.20 -27.90
CA THR A 364 -20.81 -0.99 -27.09
C THR A 364 -20.93 0.26 -27.96
N LYS A 365 -21.79 1.18 -27.52
CA LYS A 365 -21.93 2.50 -28.13
C LYS A 365 -21.15 3.51 -27.28
N TRP A 366 -19.97 3.89 -27.76
CA TRP A 366 -19.14 4.88 -27.08
C TRP A 366 -19.78 6.26 -27.12
N VAL A 367 -20.16 6.78 -25.95
CA VAL A 367 -20.80 8.09 -25.79
C VAL A 367 -19.80 9.08 -25.19
N LYS A 368 -19.54 10.19 -25.88
CA LYS A 368 -18.76 11.30 -25.33
C LYS A 368 -19.67 12.19 -24.48
N MET A 369 -19.23 12.50 -23.28
CA MET A 369 -19.82 13.54 -22.44
C MET A 369 -18.78 14.60 -22.12
N TYR A 370 -19.18 15.86 -22.18
CA TYR A 370 -18.34 17.04 -22.04
C TYR A 370 -18.54 17.68 -20.67
N LEU A 371 -17.44 18.14 -20.09
CA LEU A 371 -17.41 18.90 -18.85
C LEU A 371 -17.76 20.36 -19.15
N HIS A 372 -18.81 20.89 -18.52
CA HIS A 372 -19.22 22.29 -18.69
C HIS A 372 -18.75 23.14 -17.50
N PRO A 373 -18.35 24.41 -17.72
CA PRO A 373 -17.86 25.29 -16.65
C PRO A 373 -18.83 25.56 -15.51
N ASP A 374 -20.12 25.31 -15.72
CA ASP A 374 -21.20 25.43 -14.73
C ASP A 374 -21.34 24.18 -13.83
N GLY A 375 -20.43 23.20 -13.97
CA GLY A 375 -20.47 21.95 -13.22
C GLY A 375 -21.41 20.90 -13.81
N GLN A 376 -21.86 21.06 -15.06
CA GLN A 376 -22.71 20.08 -15.73
C GLN A 376 -21.90 19.10 -16.60
N LEU A 377 -22.43 17.89 -16.77
CA LEU A 377 -21.92 16.85 -17.68
C LEU A 377 -22.94 16.64 -18.81
N LYS A 378 -22.61 16.99 -20.06
CA LYS A 378 -23.58 17.01 -21.18
C LYS A 378 -23.07 16.27 -22.41
N GLY A 379 -23.98 15.78 -23.26
CA GLY A 379 -23.63 15.12 -24.52
C GLY A 379 -23.13 16.05 -25.64
N ALA A 380 -23.31 17.36 -25.49
CA ALA A 380 -22.81 18.38 -26.42
C ALA A 380 -21.72 19.24 -25.75
N ALA A 381 -20.74 19.67 -26.53
CA ALA A 381 -19.68 20.57 -26.06
C ALA A 381 -20.26 21.94 -25.65
N ALA A 382 -19.58 22.63 -24.71
CA ALA A 382 -19.93 23.99 -24.34
C ALA A 382 -19.65 24.95 -25.51
N ALA A 383 -20.47 26.00 -25.64
CA ALA A 383 -20.27 27.03 -26.66
C ALA A 383 -19.02 27.89 -26.41
N GLU A 384 -18.63 28.05 -25.13
CA GLU A 384 -17.44 28.77 -24.68
C GLU A 384 -16.58 27.86 -23.82
N SER A 385 -15.25 27.94 -23.98
CA SER A 385 -14.29 27.32 -23.07
C SER A 385 -13.98 28.26 -21.90
N ARG A 386 -13.90 27.71 -20.68
CA ARG A 386 -13.49 28.45 -19.47
C ARG A 386 -12.62 27.58 -18.58
N ASN A 387 -11.72 28.23 -17.85
CA ASN A 387 -10.93 27.57 -16.83
C ASN A 387 -11.71 27.52 -15.51
N VAL A 388 -11.68 26.36 -14.86
CA VAL A 388 -12.21 26.15 -13.51
C VAL A 388 -11.06 25.60 -12.67
N ALA A 389 -10.89 26.09 -11.44
CA ALA A 389 -9.79 25.73 -10.55
C ALA A 389 -10.31 25.10 -9.26
N PHE A 390 -9.48 24.26 -8.64
CA PHE A 390 -9.72 23.68 -7.32
C PHE A 390 -8.38 23.54 -6.57
N GLU A 391 -8.43 23.53 -5.24
CA GLU A 391 -7.26 23.26 -4.41
C GLU A 391 -6.80 21.80 -4.58
N ALA A 392 -5.52 21.56 -4.83
CA ALA A 392 -4.99 20.22 -5.14
C ALA A 392 -5.41 19.15 -4.11
N LEU A 393 -5.29 19.46 -2.81
CA LEU A 393 -5.67 18.56 -1.72
C LEU A 393 -7.10 18.78 -1.20
N GLY A 394 -7.93 19.51 -1.95
CA GLY A 394 -9.33 19.78 -1.63
C GLY A 394 -10.28 18.68 -2.08
N ASP A 395 -11.56 19.05 -2.25
CA ASP A 395 -12.61 18.11 -2.69
C ASP A 395 -12.71 17.98 -4.21
N GLY A 396 -11.98 18.80 -4.96
CA GLY A 396 -11.97 18.79 -6.42
C GLY A 396 -13.24 19.38 -7.03
N LEU A 397 -13.48 19.03 -8.30
CA LEU A 397 -14.66 19.43 -9.07
C LEU A 397 -15.51 18.21 -9.36
N THR A 398 -16.84 18.35 -9.32
CA THR A 398 -17.77 17.29 -9.73
C THR A 398 -18.72 17.81 -10.79
N PHE A 399 -18.74 17.14 -11.94
CA PHE A 399 -19.61 17.47 -13.06
C PHE A 399 -20.76 16.49 -13.11
N ILE A 400 -22.00 16.98 -13.05
CA ILE A 400 -23.20 16.15 -12.91
C ILE A 400 -24.10 16.27 -14.14
N SER A 401 -24.60 15.15 -14.64
CA SER A 401 -25.49 15.12 -15.80
C SER A 401 -26.91 15.54 -15.47
N GLU A 402 -27.70 15.84 -16.50
CA GLU A 402 -29.16 15.78 -16.37
C GLU A 402 -29.61 14.35 -16.03
N PRO A 403 -30.80 14.16 -15.42
CA PRO A 403 -31.29 12.84 -15.11
C PRO A 403 -31.37 12.00 -16.37
N VAL A 404 -30.93 10.74 -16.29
CA VAL A 404 -31.10 9.82 -17.41
C VAL A 404 -32.60 9.62 -17.64
N VAL A 405 -33.05 9.78 -18.88
CA VAL A 405 -34.49 9.76 -19.23
C VAL A 405 -35.03 8.36 -19.39
N LYS A 406 -34.14 7.39 -19.63
CA LYS A 406 -34.43 5.97 -19.76
C LYS A 406 -33.34 5.19 -19.05
N GLU A 407 -33.64 3.95 -18.70
CA GLU A 407 -32.65 3.03 -18.15
C GLU A 407 -31.42 2.96 -19.08
N ALA A 408 -30.23 3.09 -18.49
CA ALA A 408 -28.97 3.11 -19.20
C ALA A 408 -28.00 2.13 -18.53
N GLU A 409 -27.50 1.18 -19.29
CA GLU A 409 -26.41 0.32 -18.85
C GLU A 409 -25.06 0.90 -19.32
N ILE A 410 -24.14 1.06 -18.39
CA ILE A 410 -22.74 1.40 -18.66
C ILE A 410 -21.90 0.17 -18.35
N THR A 411 -21.40 -0.50 -19.39
CA THR A 411 -20.53 -1.67 -19.27
C THR A 411 -19.32 -1.54 -20.17
N GLY A 412 -18.12 -1.57 -19.57
CA GLY A 412 -16.85 -1.43 -20.27
C GLY A 412 -15.85 -0.56 -19.51
N PRO A 413 -14.64 -0.38 -20.07
CA PRO A 413 -13.70 0.66 -19.63
C PRO A 413 -14.26 2.06 -19.90
N LEU A 414 -13.76 3.06 -19.19
CA LEU A 414 -14.02 4.47 -19.47
C LEU A 414 -12.71 5.25 -19.55
N ALA A 415 -12.77 6.47 -20.06
CA ALA A 415 -11.61 7.35 -20.11
C ALA A 415 -12.05 8.81 -19.89
N ALA A 416 -11.15 9.61 -19.31
CA ALA A 416 -11.31 11.05 -19.19
C ALA A 416 -10.24 11.78 -20.00
N HIS A 417 -10.67 12.66 -20.90
CA HIS A 417 -9.79 13.54 -21.66
C HIS A 417 -9.84 14.95 -21.06
N LEU A 418 -8.76 15.39 -20.44
CA LEU A 418 -8.70 16.65 -19.68
C LEU A 418 -7.60 17.56 -20.23
N THR A 419 -7.88 18.85 -20.30
CA THR A 419 -6.85 19.89 -20.47
C THR A 419 -6.60 20.52 -19.10
N VAL A 420 -5.39 20.35 -18.57
CA VAL A 420 -5.04 20.72 -17.18
C VAL A 420 -3.77 21.57 -17.17
N SER A 421 -3.74 22.58 -16.30
CA SER A 421 -2.52 23.32 -15.92
C SER A 421 -2.38 23.29 -14.40
N SER A 422 -1.15 23.20 -13.89
CA SER A 422 -0.87 23.27 -12.45
C SER A 422 -0.01 24.49 -12.10
N THR A 423 -0.07 24.96 -10.85
CA THR A 423 0.88 25.94 -10.31
C THR A 423 2.24 25.32 -9.96
N THR A 424 2.33 23.98 -9.96
CA THR A 424 3.52 23.17 -9.69
C THR A 424 4.05 22.52 -10.97
N THR A 425 5.22 21.88 -10.87
CA THR A 425 5.88 21.17 -11.97
C THR A 425 5.35 19.74 -12.21
N ASP A 426 4.39 19.30 -11.40
CA ASP A 426 3.65 18.05 -11.60
C ASP A 426 2.29 18.13 -10.90
N ALA A 427 1.38 17.22 -11.23
CA ALA A 427 0.08 17.13 -10.59
C ALA A 427 -0.45 15.69 -10.64
N ASP A 428 -0.96 15.21 -9.52
CA ASP A 428 -1.65 13.93 -9.44
C ASP A 428 -3.16 14.14 -9.61
N LEU A 429 -3.76 13.40 -10.53
CA LEU A 429 -5.17 13.51 -10.89
C LEU A 429 -5.89 12.20 -10.57
N PHE A 430 -6.98 12.34 -9.82
CA PHE A 430 -7.87 11.26 -9.42
C PHE A 430 -9.23 11.54 -10.04
N VAL A 431 -9.68 10.63 -10.90
CA VAL A 431 -10.97 10.73 -11.58
C VAL A 431 -11.92 9.65 -11.08
N VAL A 432 -13.12 10.06 -10.68
CA VAL A 432 -14.11 9.15 -10.07
C VAL A 432 -15.40 9.22 -10.87
N PHE A 433 -15.79 8.10 -11.47
CA PHE A 433 -17.10 7.97 -12.08
C PHE A 433 -18.12 7.59 -11.02
N ARG A 434 -19.21 8.35 -10.94
CA ARG A 434 -20.19 8.30 -9.85
C ARG A 434 -21.61 8.28 -10.42
N VAL A 435 -22.53 7.74 -9.63
CA VAL A 435 -23.97 7.76 -9.91
C VAL A 435 -24.68 8.34 -8.70
N PHE A 436 -25.63 9.24 -8.94
CA PHE A 436 -26.44 9.88 -7.90
C PHE A 436 -27.91 9.54 -8.07
N THR A 437 -28.59 9.32 -6.96
CA THR A 437 -30.04 9.21 -6.87
C THR A 437 -30.72 10.54 -7.25
N PRO A 438 -32.04 10.55 -7.51
CA PRO A 438 -32.78 11.79 -7.78
C PRO A 438 -32.66 12.87 -6.69
N ASP A 439 -32.46 12.47 -5.44
CA ASP A 439 -32.22 13.33 -4.27
C ASP A 439 -30.72 13.60 -3.99
N LEU A 440 -29.85 13.35 -4.98
CA LEU A 440 -28.41 13.64 -4.95
C LEU A 440 -27.63 12.90 -3.85
N ARG A 441 -28.09 11.72 -3.42
CA ARG A 441 -27.27 10.80 -2.64
C ARG A 441 -26.43 9.95 -3.58
N GLU A 442 -25.16 9.76 -3.23
CA GLU A 442 -24.27 8.92 -4.01
C GLU A 442 -24.64 7.45 -3.87
N VAL A 443 -24.65 6.75 -4.99
CA VAL A 443 -24.75 5.29 -5.05
C VAL A 443 -23.33 4.71 -4.91
N THR A 444 -23.12 3.91 -3.87
CA THR A 444 -21.92 3.10 -3.66
C THR A 444 -22.30 1.63 -3.52
N PHE A 445 -21.31 0.75 -3.59
CA PHE A 445 -21.51 -0.69 -3.49
C PHE A 445 -20.51 -1.35 -2.56
N MET A 446 -20.88 -2.55 -2.09
CA MET A 446 -19.90 -3.49 -1.56
C MET A 446 -18.87 -3.78 -2.65
N GLY A 447 -17.66 -3.29 -2.46
CA GLY A 447 -16.52 -3.60 -3.30
C GLY A 447 -15.77 -4.83 -2.80
N ALA A 448 -14.61 -5.08 -3.40
CA ALA A 448 -13.78 -6.23 -3.04
C ALA A 448 -13.32 -6.16 -1.58
N ILE A 449 -13.07 -4.96 -1.05
CA ILE A 449 -12.60 -4.74 0.32
C ILE A 449 -13.46 -3.72 1.07
N ASP A 450 -13.86 -2.63 0.40
CA ASP A 450 -14.56 -1.51 1.03
C ASP A 450 -16.08 -1.58 0.79
N PRO A 451 -16.92 -1.43 1.83
CA PRO A 451 -18.38 -1.48 1.70
C PRO A 451 -18.99 -0.31 0.92
N HIS A 452 -18.22 0.76 0.67
CA HIS A 452 -18.70 1.99 0.03
C HIS A 452 -17.82 2.41 -1.14
N THR A 453 -17.55 1.46 -2.04
CA THR A 453 -16.74 1.68 -3.23
C THR A 453 -17.52 2.50 -4.28
N PRO A 454 -16.91 3.51 -4.95
CA PRO A 454 -17.54 4.24 -6.04
C PRO A 454 -17.69 3.35 -7.29
N ILE A 455 -18.35 3.84 -8.34
CA ILE A 455 -18.66 3.03 -9.52
C ILE A 455 -17.40 2.59 -10.27
N ALA A 456 -16.49 3.54 -10.53
CA ALA A 456 -15.20 3.31 -11.17
C ALA A 456 -14.23 4.45 -10.87
N GLN A 457 -12.93 4.17 -10.96
CA GLN A 457 -11.86 5.12 -10.64
C GLN A 457 -10.74 5.07 -11.68
N GLY A 458 -10.00 6.16 -11.76
CA GLY A 458 -8.84 6.34 -12.62
C GLY A 458 -7.85 7.31 -12.02
N TRP A 459 -6.59 7.16 -12.40
CA TRP A 459 -5.46 7.89 -11.83
C TRP A 459 -4.47 8.27 -12.92
N LEU A 460 -3.84 9.44 -12.78
CA LEU A 460 -2.68 9.81 -13.59
C LEU A 460 -1.84 10.87 -12.88
N ARG A 461 -0.53 10.60 -12.74
CA ARG A 461 0.48 11.62 -12.52
C ARG A 461 0.75 12.34 -13.84
N ALA A 462 0.55 13.65 -13.88
CA ALA A 462 0.57 14.41 -15.12
C ALA A 462 1.91 14.32 -15.86
N SER A 463 3.04 14.20 -15.15
CA SER A 463 4.35 13.98 -15.77
C SER A 463 4.49 12.61 -16.45
N HIS A 464 3.63 11.64 -16.14
CA HIS A 464 3.62 10.30 -16.73
C HIS A 464 2.68 10.17 -17.94
N ARG A 465 2.19 11.28 -18.49
CA ARG A 465 1.17 11.36 -19.57
C ARG A 465 1.57 10.79 -20.95
N LYS A 466 2.76 10.23 -21.11
CA LYS A 466 3.20 9.69 -22.41
C LYS A 466 2.44 8.42 -22.77
N LEU A 467 1.60 8.51 -23.79
CA LEU A 467 0.82 7.39 -24.32
C LEU A 467 1.66 6.42 -25.17
N ASP A 468 1.39 5.13 -25.01
CA ASP A 468 1.83 4.08 -25.92
C ASP A 468 0.94 4.09 -27.18
N GLN A 469 1.52 4.41 -28.33
CA GLN A 469 0.78 4.58 -29.58
C GLN A 469 0.21 3.26 -30.15
N GLN A 470 0.72 2.10 -29.71
CA GLN A 470 0.24 0.79 -30.17
C GLN A 470 -0.88 0.25 -29.29
N LEU A 471 -0.85 0.57 -28.00
CA LEU A 471 -1.79 0.04 -27.02
C LEU A 471 -2.91 1.01 -26.64
N THR A 472 -2.72 2.31 -26.87
CA THR A 472 -3.73 3.30 -26.49
C THR A 472 -4.97 3.22 -27.37
N GLU A 473 -6.13 3.23 -26.73
CA GLU A 473 -7.43 3.35 -27.38
C GLU A 473 -8.21 4.53 -26.76
N PRO A 474 -9.11 5.22 -27.50
CA PRO A 474 -9.87 6.35 -26.96
C PRO A 474 -10.70 6.09 -25.68
N TRP A 475 -10.97 4.83 -25.35
CA TRP A 475 -11.70 4.38 -24.15
C TRP A 475 -10.82 3.62 -23.15
N ARG A 476 -9.54 3.45 -23.47
CA ARG A 476 -8.52 2.77 -22.66
C ARG A 476 -7.15 3.37 -23.00
N PRO A 477 -6.86 4.60 -22.51
CA PRO A 477 -5.54 5.19 -22.71
C PRO A 477 -4.49 4.33 -21.99
N TYR A 478 -3.36 4.11 -22.65
CA TYR A 478 -2.29 3.29 -22.11
C TYR A 478 -1.01 4.11 -22.05
N HIS A 479 -0.41 4.21 -20.86
CA HIS A 479 0.77 5.03 -20.63
C HIS A 479 2.03 4.18 -20.57
N THR A 480 3.10 4.67 -21.17
CA THR A 480 4.40 3.99 -21.24
C THR A 480 5.13 3.99 -19.89
N HIS A 481 4.99 5.07 -19.10
CA HIS A 481 5.69 5.26 -17.82
C HIS A 481 7.21 5.05 -17.91
N ASP A 482 7.81 5.22 -19.08
CA ASP A 482 9.24 5.00 -19.36
C ASP A 482 10.08 6.29 -19.20
N GLU A 483 9.41 7.44 -19.08
CA GLU A 483 10.02 8.75 -18.86
C GLU A 483 9.06 9.66 -18.07
N SER A 484 9.63 10.68 -17.41
CA SER A 484 8.87 11.77 -16.79
C SER A 484 8.92 13.01 -17.68
N GLN A 485 7.77 13.63 -17.90
CA GLN A 485 7.60 14.87 -18.66
C GLN A 485 7.08 15.98 -17.73
N PRO A 486 7.93 16.71 -16.98
CA PRO A 486 7.47 17.74 -16.05
C PRO A 486 6.52 18.76 -16.68
N LEU A 487 5.59 19.28 -15.89
CA LEU A 487 4.74 20.40 -16.27
C LEU A 487 5.51 21.71 -16.19
N GLU A 488 5.21 22.62 -17.12
CA GLU A 488 5.56 24.04 -16.96
C GLU A 488 4.42 24.72 -16.16
N PRO A 489 4.70 25.34 -14.99
CA PRO A 489 3.66 25.98 -14.19
C PRO A 489 2.79 26.96 -15.00
N GLY A 490 1.48 26.81 -14.90
CA GLY A 490 0.46 27.60 -15.60
C GLY A 490 0.26 27.25 -17.08
N LYS A 491 1.08 26.38 -17.67
CA LYS A 491 0.92 25.94 -19.06
C LYS A 491 -0.01 24.72 -19.15
N PRO A 492 -1.09 24.78 -19.94
CA PRO A 492 -1.98 23.65 -20.10
C PRO A 492 -1.32 22.50 -20.87
N VAL A 493 -1.61 21.27 -20.44
CA VAL A 493 -1.31 20.01 -21.12
C VAL A 493 -2.57 19.18 -21.25
N THR A 494 -2.58 18.26 -22.21
CA THR A 494 -3.64 17.27 -22.34
C THR A 494 -3.28 16.01 -21.58
N LEU A 495 -4.24 15.48 -20.83
CA LEU A 495 -4.17 14.26 -20.05
C LEU A 495 -5.30 13.31 -20.47
N ASP A 496 -4.96 12.11 -20.90
CA ASP A 496 -5.92 11.03 -21.18
C ASP A 496 -5.84 10.02 -20.03
N ILE A 497 -6.85 10.01 -19.15
CA ILE A 497 -6.82 9.22 -17.92
C ILE A 497 -7.65 7.96 -18.08
N GLU A 498 -7.06 6.80 -17.81
CA GLU A 498 -7.74 5.51 -17.81
C GLU A 498 -8.67 5.43 -16.60
N ILE A 499 -9.95 5.13 -16.83
CA ILE A 499 -10.90 4.78 -15.77
C ILE A 499 -11.21 3.30 -15.95
N TRP A 500 -10.84 2.53 -14.95
CA TRP A 500 -10.90 1.08 -15.01
C TRP A 500 -12.33 0.56 -15.24
N PRO A 501 -12.49 -0.63 -15.84
CA PRO A 501 -13.78 -1.17 -16.22
C PRO A 501 -14.87 -1.21 -15.14
N THR A 502 -16.10 -1.03 -15.59
CA THR A 502 -17.32 -1.10 -14.76
C THR A 502 -18.45 -1.81 -15.51
N SER A 503 -19.44 -2.27 -14.76
CA SER A 503 -20.77 -2.61 -15.29
C SER A 503 -21.83 -2.13 -14.29
N ILE A 504 -22.78 -1.30 -14.72
CA ILE A 504 -23.89 -0.80 -13.89
C ILE A 504 -25.11 -0.43 -14.75
N VAL A 505 -26.31 -0.82 -14.28
CA VAL A 505 -27.60 -0.37 -14.82
C VAL A 505 -28.11 0.81 -13.99
N VAL A 506 -28.31 1.94 -14.65
CA VAL A 506 -28.73 3.22 -14.06
C VAL A 506 -30.20 3.49 -14.41
N PRO A 507 -31.12 3.56 -13.40
CA PRO A 507 -32.53 3.79 -13.65
C PRO A 507 -32.86 5.22 -14.12
N PRO A 508 -34.02 5.44 -14.76
CA PRO A 508 -34.52 6.79 -15.05
C PRO A 508 -34.54 7.69 -13.81
N GLY A 509 -34.19 8.96 -13.98
CA GLY A 509 -34.17 9.95 -12.88
C GLY A 509 -32.85 10.05 -12.12
N TYR A 510 -31.96 9.06 -12.26
CA TYR A 510 -30.61 9.10 -11.68
C TYR A 510 -29.68 9.96 -12.53
N ARG A 511 -28.57 10.43 -11.94
CA ARG A 511 -27.59 11.28 -12.62
C ARG A 511 -26.23 10.61 -12.67
N LEU A 512 -25.55 10.74 -13.80
CA LEU A 512 -24.14 10.36 -13.94
C LEU A 512 -23.27 11.53 -13.48
N ALA A 513 -22.09 11.24 -12.93
CA ALA A 513 -21.15 12.27 -12.58
C ALA A 513 -19.69 11.84 -12.77
N LEU A 514 -18.84 12.83 -13.03
CA LEU A 514 -17.39 12.67 -13.01
C LEU A 514 -16.79 13.66 -12.02
N SER A 515 -16.08 13.16 -11.02
CA SER A 515 -15.26 14.00 -10.14
C SER A 515 -13.81 14.02 -10.62
N VAL A 516 -13.17 15.19 -10.59
CA VAL A 516 -11.74 15.41 -10.86
C VAL A 516 -11.12 16.02 -9.61
N ARG A 517 -10.12 15.36 -9.02
CA ARG A 517 -9.53 15.70 -7.72
C ARG A 517 -8.02 15.52 -7.73
N GLY A 518 -7.32 16.04 -6.72
CA GLY A 518 -5.87 15.85 -6.54
C GLY A 518 -5.50 14.95 -5.35
N ARG A 519 -6.44 14.12 -4.88
CA ARG A 519 -6.23 13.11 -3.84
C ARG A 519 -7.25 11.98 -3.97
N ASP A 520 -6.97 10.87 -3.29
CA ASP A 520 -7.85 9.70 -3.21
C ASP A 520 -9.30 10.05 -2.86
N TYR A 521 -10.21 9.22 -3.37
CA TYR A 521 -11.62 9.33 -3.06
C TYR A 521 -11.92 8.97 -1.60
N GLU A 522 -12.87 9.70 -1.01
CA GLU A 522 -13.34 9.49 0.36
C GLU A 522 -14.86 9.63 0.35
N TRP A 523 -15.58 8.53 0.57
CA TRP A 523 -17.03 8.51 0.72
C TRP A 523 -17.46 9.11 2.05
N GLN A 524 -16.71 8.82 3.11
CA GLN A 524 -16.99 9.30 4.47
C GLN A 524 -15.75 9.68 5.27
N LYS A 525 -15.99 10.36 6.39
CA LYS A 525 -14.97 10.59 7.42
C LYS A 525 -14.62 9.27 8.12
N SER A 526 -13.44 9.24 8.73
CA SER A 526 -12.94 8.13 9.53
C SER A 526 -13.99 7.64 10.55
N THR A 527 -14.20 6.32 10.57
CA THR A 527 -15.06 5.61 11.54
C THR A 527 -14.27 4.64 12.40
N GLY A 528 -12.98 4.44 12.12
CA GLY A 528 -12.16 3.40 12.73
C GLY A 528 -12.37 2.00 12.13
N ALA A 529 -13.29 1.82 11.18
CA ALA A 529 -13.57 0.52 10.57
C ALA A 529 -12.40 0.02 9.71
N ARG A 530 -11.90 -1.18 10.03
CA ARG A 530 -10.76 -1.85 9.36
C ARG A 530 -11.00 -3.36 9.28
N LEU A 531 -10.39 -4.04 8.32
CA LEU A 531 -10.23 -5.49 8.36
C LEU A 531 -8.95 -5.84 9.11
N SER A 532 -8.93 -7.02 9.74
CA SER A 532 -7.83 -7.50 10.58
C SER A 532 -6.46 -7.53 9.89
N ASN A 533 -6.43 -7.65 8.56
CA ASN A 533 -5.24 -7.78 7.73
C ASN A 533 -4.88 -6.53 6.91
N PHE A 534 -5.53 -5.38 7.15
CA PHE A 534 -5.21 -4.12 6.49
C PHE A 534 -4.95 -2.98 7.48
N LYS A 535 -3.96 -2.14 7.18
CA LYS A 535 -3.56 -0.99 8.00
C LYS A 535 -4.60 0.13 7.99
N ASN A 536 -5.18 0.38 6.82
CA ASN A 536 -5.97 1.57 6.51
C ASN A 536 -7.46 1.39 6.82
N GLU A 537 -8.14 2.50 7.07
CA GLU A 537 -9.60 2.53 7.29
C GLU A 537 -10.38 2.48 5.99
N LEU A 538 -11.55 1.84 6.06
CA LEU A 538 -12.47 1.71 4.94
C LEU A 538 -13.27 3.00 4.74
N ARG A 539 -12.82 3.82 3.79
CA ARG A 539 -13.35 5.16 3.50
C ARG A 539 -13.82 5.33 2.06
N GLY A 540 -13.79 4.28 1.25
CA GLY A 540 -14.27 4.25 -0.14
C GLY A 540 -13.25 3.72 -1.15
N CYS A 541 -11.95 3.72 -0.83
CA CYS A 541 -10.88 3.18 -1.69
C CYS A 541 -10.22 1.91 -1.13
N GLY A 542 -10.76 1.35 -0.03
CA GLY A 542 -10.11 0.24 0.65
C GLY A 542 -8.67 0.59 1.07
N PRO A 543 -7.70 -0.35 0.94
CA PRO A 543 -6.32 -0.11 1.34
C PRO A 543 -5.48 0.61 0.27
N PHE A 544 -6.04 0.93 -0.90
CA PHE A 544 -5.32 1.42 -2.08
C PHE A 544 -5.15 2.95 -2.05
N LEU A 545 -4.32 3.43 -1.13
CA LEU A 545 -4.08 4.85 -0.91
C LEU A 545 -2.74 5.32 -1.50
N HIS A 546 -2.75 6.53 -2.03
CA HIS A 546 -1.63 7.23 -2.67
C HIS A 546 -1.07 8.31 -1.74
N THR A 547 -0.80 7.90 -0.50
CA THR A 547 -0.30 8.78 0.56
C THR A 547 1.22 8.75 0.70
N GLY A 548 1.93 8.15 -0.28
CA GLY A 548 3.37 7.84 -0.25
C GLY A 548 4.30 9.06 -0.17
N ASP A 549 3.76 10.28 -0.21
CA ASP A 549 4.54 11.52 -0.10
C ASP A 549 4.61 12.07 1.34
N SER A 550 4.23 11.30 2.37
CA SER A 550 4.30 11.80 3.74
C SER A 550 5.72 11.70 4.30
N MET A 551 6.37 12.86 4.47
CA MET A 551 7.66 12.98 5.15
C MET A 551 7.65 12.21 6.49
N LYS A 552 8.73 11.51 6.85
CA LYS A 552 8.85 10.83 8.14
C LYS A 552 9.78 11.62 9.06
N LEU A 553 9.25 12.12 10.17
CA LEU A 553 10.03 12.75 11.24
C LEU A 553 10.32 11.72 12.33
N TYR A 554 11.54 11.20 12.39
CA TYR A 554 12.00 10.44 13.54
C TYR A 554 12.24 11.40 14.70
N GLY A 555 11.43 11.25 15.75
CA GLY A 555 11.33 12.20 16.84
C GLY A 555 11.19 11.56 18.20
N PHE A 556 11.28 12.38 19.23
CA PHE A 556 10.87 12.00 20.58
C PHE A 556 10.08 13.15 21.18
N TRP A 557 8.97 12.83 21.84
CA TRP A 557 8.02 13.83 22.35
C TRP A 557 8.70 14.88 23.24
N ARG A 558 9.69 14.48 24.05
CA ARG A 558 10.46 15.34 24.98
C ARG A 558 11.68 16.03 24.36
N SER A 559 11.99 15.78 23.08
CA SER A 559 13.19 16.33 22.45
C SER A 559 13.02 17.79 22.06
N LEU A 560 13.86 18.67 22.60
CA LEU A 560 13.92 20.08 22.20
C LEU A 560 14.37 20.26 20.75
N ALA A 561 15.17 19.33 20.20
CA ALA A 561 15.61 19.39 18.81
C ALA A 561 14.48 18.97 17.86
N THR A 562 13.69 17.96 18.24
CA THR A 562 12.48 17.55 17.50
C THR A 562 11.43 18.65 17.55
N TYR A 563 11.25 19.33 18.69
CA TYR A 563 10.38 20.49 18.82
C TYR A 563 10.66 21.56 17.76
N ARG A 564 11.94 21.90 17.53
CA ARG A 564 12.32 22.91 16.53
C ARG A 564 11.83 22.54 15.12
N VAL A 565 11.99 21.27 14.74
CA VAL A 565 11.56 20.77 13.42
C VAL A 565 10.03 20.73 13.31
N ARG A 566 9.32 20.31 14.36
CA ARG A 566 7.83 20.35 14.39
C ARG A 566 7.30 21.76 14.17
N VAL A 567 7.89 22.75 14.84
CA VAL A 567 7.50 24.16 14.67
C VAL A 567 7.75 24.61 13.24
N ALA A 568 8.91 24.29 12.67
CA ALA A 568 9.23 24.66 11.29
C ALA A 568 8.26 24.01 10.28
N LEU A 569 7.99 22.70 10.40
CA LEU A 569 7.00 22.02 9.56
C LEU A 569 5.63 22.69 9.66
N ALA A 570 5.16 22.98 10.88
CA ALA A 570 3.89 23.66 11.10
C ALA A 570 3.83 25.07 10.50
N LEU A 571 4.90 25.86 10.62
CA LEU A 571 5.00 27.18 10.01
C LEU A 571 5.02 27.13 8.47
N LYS A 572 5.58 26.06 7.89
CA LYS A 572 5.61 25.81 6.45
C LYS A 572 4.34 25.13 5.91
N GLY A 573 3.38 24.77 6.78
CA GLY A 573 2.18 24.03 6.38
C GLY A 573 2.44 22.58 5.97
N LEU A 574 3.61 22.03 6.29
CA LEU A 574 4.02 20.67 5.95
C LEU A 574 3.56 19.67 7.00
N LYS A 575 3.21 18.46 6.56
CA LYS A 575 2.88 17.34 7.43
C LYS A 575 3.96 16.27 7.32
N ALA A 576 4.36 15.75 8.47
CA ALA A 576 5.23 14.59 8.56
C ALA A 576 4.59 13.54 9.48
N GLU A 577 4.65 12.27 9.09
CA GLU A 577 4.42 11.15 9.99
C GLU A 577 5.53 11.16 11.06
N GLU A 578 5.18 11.28 12.34
CA GLU A 578 6.18 11.24 13.40
C GLU A 578 6.42 9.81 13.88
N ILE A 579 7.64 9.31 13.67
CA ILE A 579 8.09 8.01 14.16
C ILE A 579 8.80 8.20 15.50
N SER A 580 8.22 7.64 16.56
CA SER A 580 8.73 7.82 17.93
C SER A 580 9.94 6.93 18.24
N ILE A 581 11.07 7.55 18.57
CA ILE A 581 12.27 6.90 19.10
C ILE A 581 12.35 7.14 20.60
N ASP A 582 12.01 6.12 21.40
CA ASP A 582 11.98 6.22 22.87
C ASP A 582 13.39 6.38 23.47
N LEU A 583 13.75 7.63 23.74
CA LEU A 583 15.05 7.98 24.33
C LEU A 583 15.21 7.51 25.78
N LEU A 584 14.11 7.25 26.49
CA LEU A 584 14.15 6.78 27.88
C LEU A 584 14.54 5.29 27.93
N LYS A 585 14.13 4.53 26.91
CA LYS A 585 14.50 3.12 26.74
C LYS A 585 15.79 2.92 25.96
N GLY A 586 16.44 3.99 25.51
CA GLY A 586 17.68 3.90 24.74
C GLY A 586 17.50 3.45 23.29
N LYS A 587 16.28 3.52 22.73
CA LYS A 587 16.00 3.04 21.36
C LYS A 587 16.78 3.78 20.28
N GLN A 588 17.30 4.97 20.56
CA GLN A 588 18.19 5.69 19.63
C GLN A 588 19.53 4.99 19.38
N MET A 589 19.85 3.95 20.15
CA MET A 589 21.05 3.12 19.96
C MET A 589 20.71 1.77 19.30
N SER A 590 19.46 1.54 18.86
CA SER A 590 19.13 0.32 18.11
C SER A 590 19.82 0.32 16.75
N GLU A 591 20.13 -0.86 16.22
CA GLU A 591 20.70 -1.00 14.87
C GLU A 591 19.78 -0.31 13.84
N ASP A 592 18.47 -0.51 13.93
CA ASP A 592 17.46 0.08 13.05
C ASP A 592 17.53 1.62 13.02
N TYR A 593 17.66 2.28 14.17
CA TYR A 593 17.72 3.73 14.20
C TYR A 593 19.10 4.27 13.85
N LEU A 594 20.17 3.55 14.18
CA LEU A 594 21.53 3.93 13.80
C LEU A 594 21.74 3.86 12.28
N ALA A 595 21.00 3.01 11.57
CA ALA A 595 20.95 3.03 10.11
C ALA A 595 20.35 4.34 9.56
N VAL A 596 19.37 4.93 10.28
CA VAL A 596 18.76 6.23 9.92
C VAL A 596 19.64 7.40 10.36
N ASN A 597 20.12 7.41 11.60
CA ASN A 597 21.01 8.44 12.11
C ASN A 597 22.17 7.80 12.89
N PRO A 598 23.36 7.68 12.27
CA PRO A 598 24.53 7.06 12.89
C PRO A 598 24.99 7.74 14.19
N GLN A 599 24.60 9.00 14.43
CA GLN A 599 24.93 9.70 15.68
C GLN A 599 24.06 9.22 16.86
N GLY A 600 22.98 8.46 16.62
CA GLY A 600 22.07 7.99 17.66
C GLY A 600 21.34 9.13 18.37
N VAL A 601 20.96 10.18 17.62
CA VAL A 601 20.22 11.33 18.15
C VAL A 601 19.02 11.66 17.27
N VAL A 602 17.96 12.18 17.89
CA VAL A 602 16.80 12.75 17.19
C VAL A 602 16.93 14.29 17.10
N PRO A 603 16.36 14.95 16.08
CA PRO A 603 15.53 14.40 15.01
C PRO A 603 16.32 13.91 13.78
N ALA A 604 15.67 13.06 13.00
CA ALA A 604 15.98 12.83 11.58
C ALA A 604 14.70 13.00 10.76
N LEU A 605 14.79 13.58 9.56
CA LEU A 605 13.65 13.81 8.66
C LEU A 605 13.92 13.15 7.32
N ILE A 606 13.04 12.25 6.91
CA ILE A 606 12.98 11.69 5.57
C ILE A 606 11.93 12.49 4.80
N ILE A 607 12.31 13.09 3.67
CA ILE A 607 11.41 13.95 2.88
C ILE A 607 10.53 13.08 1.99
N ASP A 608 11.19 12.26 1.18
CA ASP A 608 10.59 11.28 0.30
C ASP A 608 10.91 9.91 0.90
N GLU A 609 9.95 8.99 0.96
CA GLU A 609 10.23 7.63 1.41
C GLU A 609 11.48 7.06 0.67
N GLY A 610 12.30 6.21 1.30
CA GLY A 610 13.56 5.71 0.71
C GLY A 610 14.68 6.76 0.49
N GLY A 611 14.42 8.06 0.63
CA GLY A 611 15.40 9.13 0.52
C GLY A 611 16.38 9.18 1.70
N PRO A 612 17.60 9.73 1.51
CA PRO A 612 18.57 9.85 2.59
C PRO A 612 18.02 10.75 3.72
N PRO A 613 18.22 10.36 4.99
CA PRO A 613 17.70 11.14 6.11
C PRO A 613 18.46 12.46 6.23
N LEU A 614 17.71 13.55 6.41
CA LEU A 614 18.24 14.82 6.90
C LEU A 614 18.39 14.75 8.41
N PHE A 615 19.53 15.20 8.93
CA PHE A 615 19.86 15.15 10.36
C PHE A 615 20.36 16.51 10.85
N GLN A 616 20.35 16.71 12.17
CA GLN A 616 20.51 18.01 12.86
C GLN A 616 19.32 18.96 12.64
N SER A 617 18.73 19.43 13.75
CA SER A 617 17.52 20.26 13.69
C SER A 617 17.69 21.55 12.88
N LEU A 618 18.86 22.20 12.94
CA LEU A 618 19.09 23.45 12.17
C LEU A 618 19.24 23.18 10.68
N ALA A 619 19.99 22.15 10.29
CA ALA A 619 20.16 21.78 8.89
C ALA A 619 18.83 21.39 8.24
N ILE A 620 18.00 20.61 8.96
CA ILE A 620 16.64 20.28 8.53
C ILE A 620 15.81 21.56 8.30
N ILE A 621 15.81 22.50 9.24
CA ILE A 621 15.00 23.73 9.12
C ILE A 621 15.52 24.62 7.99
N GLU A 622 16.83 24.71 7.80
CA GLU A 622 17.40 25.46 6.67
C GLU A 622 17.03 24.81 5.33
N TYR A 623 17.12 23.48 5.20
CA TYR A 623 16.66 22.75 4.01
C TYR A 623 15.17 23.02 3.73
N LEU A 624 14.31 22.93 4.75
CA LEU A 624 12.89 23.25 4.61
C LEU A 624 12.68 24.71 4.22
N ASN A 625 13.53 25.63 4.68
CA ASN A 625 13.44 27.04 4.31
C ASN A 625 13.94 27.32 2.88
N GLU A 626 14.89 26.55 2.38
CA GLU A 626 15.40 26.66 1.01
C GLU A 626 14.43 26.06 -0.01
N THR A 627 13.86 24.90 0.33
CA THR A 627 12.92 24.17 -0.55
C THR A 627 11.49 24.70 -0.47
N GLN A 628 11.07 25.22 0.68
CA GLN A 628 9.77 25.87 0.88
C GLN A 628 9.99 27.32 1.35
N PRO A 629 10.23 28.28 0.44
CA PRO A 629 10.70 29.62 0.81
C PRO A 629 9.68 30.47 1.57
N GLN A 630 8.40 30.07 1.63
CA GLN A 630 7.33 30.82 2.29
C GLN A 630 6.71 30.04 3.46
N PRO A 631 6.46 30.66 4.63
CA PRO A 631 6.99 31.97 5.04
C PRO A 631 8.52 31.90 5.27
N PRO A 632 9.29 32.98 5.04
CA PRO A 632 10.74 32.91 5.20
C PRO A 632 11.12 32.82 6.69
N LEU A 633 12.06 31.92 7.03
CA LEU A 633 12.59 31.74 8.38
C LEU A 633 13.97 32.41 8.59
N LEU A 634 14.44 33.12 7.57
CA LEU A 634 15.67 33.91 7.58
C LEU A 634 15.39 35.29 6.96
N PRO A 635 16.05 36.36 7.43
CA PRO A 635 16.00 37.67 6.78
C PRO A 635 16.54 37.63 5.34
N GLN A 636 16.17 38.63 4.54
CA GLN A 636 16.66 38.74 3.17
C GLN A 636 18.11 39.23 3.10
N ASP A 637 18.53 40.12 4.02
CA ASP A 637 19.86 40.71 3.98
C ASP A 637 20.93 39.78 4.60
N PRO A 638 22.15 39.74 4.05
CA PRO A 638 23.21 38.85 4.53
C PRO A 638 23.58 39.04 6.00
N ARG A 639 23.50 40.27 6.52
CA ARG A 639 23.87 40.59 7.91
C ARG A 639 22.80 40.09 8.88
N GLY A 640 21.52 40.27 8.55
CA GLY A 640 20.38 39.71 9.27
C GLY A 640 20.44 38.19 9.31
N ARG A 641 20.75 37.54 8.18
CA ARG A 641 20.98 36.07 8.11
C ARG A 641 22.08 35.61 9.05
N ALA A 642 23.22 36.32 9.08
CA ALA A 642 24.32 36.01 9.98
C ALA A 642 23.94 36.17 11.46
N ARG A 643 23.26 37.26 11.81
CA ARG A 643 22.76 37.51 13.17
C ARG A 643 21.81 36.41 13.64
N VAL A 644 20.80 36.09 12.82
CA VAL A 644 19.78 35.08 13.15
C VAL A 644 20.42 33.70 13.33
N ARG A 645 21.35 33.30 12.46
CA ARG A 645 22.11 32.06 12.64
C ARG A 645 22.95 32.06 13.90
N GLY A 646 23.60 33.18 14.23
CA GLY A 646 24.38 33.32 15.47
C GLY A 646 23.54 33.05 16.71
N LEU A 647 22.37 33.69 16.84
CA LEU A 647 21.44 33.45 17.94
C LEU A 647 20.96 31.99 18.00
N ALA A 648 20.62 31.41 16.85
CA ALA A 648 20.17 30.03 16.76
C ALA A 648 21.28 29.04 17.19
N LEU A 649 22.54 29.31 16.83
CA LEU A 649 23.69 28.49 17.18
C LEU A 649 24.03 28.55 18.68
N ILE A 650 23.88 29.71 19.35
CA ILE A 650 24.06 29.78 20.81
C ILE A 650 23.12 28.78 21.51
N ALA A 651 21.86 28.69 21.07
CA ALA A 651 20.92 27.71 21.62
C ALA A 651 21.20 26.28 21.16
N ALA A 652 21.48 26.07 19.88
CA ALA A 652 21.51 24.73 19.28
C ALA A 652 22.87 24.01 19.40
N ALA A 653 23.98 24.75 19.38
CA ALA A 653 25.34 24.23 19.35
C ALA A 653 26.11 24.46 20.66
N ASP A 654 25.88 25.59 21.34
CA ASP A 654 26.60 25.90 22.59
C ASP A 654 25.81 25.51 23.85
N GLY A 655 24.48 25.71 23.85
CA GLY A 655 23.61 25.40 24.99
C GLY A 655 23.12 23.94 25.00
N HIS A 656 22.31 23.56 24.00
CA HIS A 656 21.62 22.26 24.00
C HIS A 656 22.56 21.04 24.12
N PRO A 657 23.70 20.94 23.43
CA PRO A 657 24.52 19.73 23.48
C PRO A 657 24.96 19.35 24.91
N LEU A 658 25.18 20.33 25.78
CA LEU A 658 25.63 20.16 27.17
C LEU A 658 24.54 19.62 28.12
N ILE A 659 23.28 19.61 27.69
CA ILE A 659 22.13 19.19 28.50
C ILE A 659 21.44 17.92 27.98
N THR A 660 21.95 17.34 26.88
CA THR A 660 21.38 16.14 26.23
C THR A 660 21.52 14.86 27.07
N PRO A 661 20.67 13.83 26.85
CA PRO A 661 20.74 12.57 27.60
C PRO A 661 22.12 11.90 27.59
N ARG A 662 22.84 11.92 26.46
CA ARG A 662 24.18 11.33 26.36
C ARG A 662 25.19 11.98 27.31
N ILE A 663 25.15 13.31 27.45
CA ILE A 663 26.03 14.04 28.38
C ILE A 663 25.59 13.80 29.83
N ARG A 664 24.28 13.82 30.12
CA ARG A 664 23.76 13.52 31.45
C ARG A 664 24.16 12.12 31.91
N ASN A 665 23.98 11.12 31.06
CA ASN A 665 24.31 9.74 31.36
C ASN A 665 25.82 9.57 31.61
N TYR A 666 26.67 10.28 30.86
CA TYR A 666 28.12 10.26 31.09
C TYR A 666 28.49 10.89 32.44
N LEU A 667 27.89 12.04 32.78
CA LEU A 667 28.12 12.70 34.08
C LEU A 667 27.75 11.78 35.26
N GLU A 668 26.64 11.04 35.14
CA GLU A 668 26.17 10.15 36.20
C GLU A 668 26.94 8.84 36.27
N LYS A 669 27.12 8.16 35.13
CA LYS A 669 27.65 6.79 35.10
C LYS A 669 29.17 6.76 35.12
N GLU A 670 29.79 7.58 34.28
CA GLU A 670 31.25 7.59 34.11
C GLU A 670 31.91 8.53 35.12
N MET A 671 31.39 9.76 35.25
CA MET A 671 31.94 10.77 36.17
C MET A 671 31.36 10.68 37.59
N ARG A 672 30.41 9.75 37.83
CA ARG A 672 29.82 9.44 39.15
C ARG A 672 29.29 10.66 39.91
N GLN A 673 28.75 11.64 39.18
CA GLN A 673 28.12 12.82 39.77
C GLN A 673 26.73 12.47 40.30
N ASP A 674 26.36 13.03 41.45
CA ASP A 674 25.01 12.87 41.99
C ASP A 674 23.97 13.68 41.20
N GLU A 675 22.69 13.39 41.45
CA GLU A 675 21.58 14.07 40.79
C GLU A 675 21.60 15.59 41.03
N SER A 676 22.03 16.04 42.21
CA SER A 676 22.10 17.46 42.56
C SER A 676 23.14 18.19 41.70
N ALA A 677 24.34 17.62 41.54
CA ALA A 677 25.41 18.13 40.70
C ALA A 677 25.02 18.12 39.22
N ARG A 678 24.41 17.03 38.74
CA ARG A 678 23.85 16.96 37.38
C ARG A 678 22.80 18.05 37.14
N ASN A 679 21.87 18.25 38.07
CA ASN A 679 20.82 19.26 37.91
C ASN A 679 21.39 20.69 37.93
N ARG A 680 22.42 20.96 38.75
CA ARG A 680 23.17 22.23 38.69
C ARG A 680 23.86 22.43 37.35
N TRP A 681 24.49 21.40 36.78
CA TRP A 681 25.08 21.46 35.44
C TRP A 681 24.04 21.84 34.38
N LEU A 682 22.89 21.17 34.40
CA LEU A 682 21.80 21.42 33.45
C LEU A 682 21.27 22.83 33.55
N ALA A 683 20.98 23.31 34.76
CA ALA A 683 20.52 24.67 34.98
C ALA A 683 21.57 25.70 34.57
N HIS A 684 22.83 25.49 34.95
CA HIS A 684 23.94 26.38 34.62
C HIS A 684 24.08 26.58 33.11
N TRP A 685 24.29 25.51 32.35
CA TRP A 685 24.51 25.62 30.91
C TRP A 685 23.27 26.07 30.13
N THR A 686 22.08 25.72 30.62
CA THR A 686 20.83 26.25 30.06
C THR A 686 20.77 27.77 30.21
N MET A 687 21.04 28.28 31.42
CA MET A 687 20.97 29.71 31.71
C MET A 687 22.11 30.49 31.06
N ARG A 688 23.34 29.95 31.00
CA ARG A 688 24.46 30.62 30.32
C ARG A 688 24.17 30.91 28.84
N ALA A 689 23.56 29.96 28.13
CA ALA A 689 23.14 30.18 26.75
C ALA A 689 22.04 31.24 26.64
N LEU A 690 21.04 31.18 27.53
CA LEU A 690 19.94 32.16 27.56
C LEU A 690 20.40 33.57 27.91
N GLU A 691 21.33 33.73 28.86
CA GLU A 691 21.92 35.02 29.24
C GLU A 691 22.74 35.63 28.09
N ALA A 692 23.47 34.80 27.33
CA ALA A 692 24.18 35.26 26.14
C ALA A 692 23.20 35.73 25.05
N ILE A 693 22.15 34.96 24.79
CA ILE A 693 21.05 35.35 23.89
C ILE A 693 20.41 36.65 24.36
N GLU A 694 20.07 36.76 25.65
CA GLU A 694 19.48 37.96 26.25
C GLU A 694 20.39 39.18 26.05
N SER A 695 21.70 39.04 26.22
CA SER A 695 22.65 40.12 26.01
C SER A 695 22.60 40.65 24.58
N HIS A 696 22.53 39.76 23.57
CA HIS A 696 22.31 40.18 22.18
C HIS A 696 20.93 40.81 21.98
N LEU A 697 19.87 40.24 22.55
CA LEU A 697 18.50 40.73 22.40
C LEU A 697 18.29 42.12 23.05
N ALA A 698 18.96 42.38 24.18
CA ALA A 698 18.84 43.63 24.93
C ALA A 698 19.65 44.78 24.32
N ASN A 699 20.80 44.49 23.71
CA ASN A 699 21.76 45.50 23.26
C ASN A 699 21.74 45.76 21.75
N GLU A 700 21.10 44.91 20.95
CA GLU A 700 21.04 45.08 19.49
C GLU A 700 19.70 45.65 19.03
N ARG A 701 19.76 46.74 18.27
CA ARG A 701 18.58 47.47 17.76
C ARG A 701 17.72 46.64 16.80
N GLU A 702 18.28 45.59 16.22
CA GLU A 702 17.61 44.67 15.32
C GLU A 702 16.60 43.76 16.03
N THR A 703 16.56 43.73 17.37
CA THR A 703 15.56 42.99 18.14
C THR A 703 14.21 43.72 18.11
N GLY A 704 13.19 43.07 17.57
CA GLY A 704 11.84 43.62 17.41
C GLY A 704 10.79 42.85 18.21
N ARG A 705 9.61 42.63 17.61
CA ARG A 705 8.60 41.70 18.15
C ARG A 705 9.21 40.32 18.40
N PHE A 706 10.04 39.85 17.47
CA PHE A 706 10.79 38.58 17.52
C PHE A 706 12.29 38.84 17.74
N CYS A 707 13.11 37.78 17.69
CA CYS A 707 14.58 37.86 17.86
C CYS A 707 15.23 38.80 16.84
N HIS A 708 14.63 38.96 15.65
CA HIS A 708 15.11 39.85 14.60
C HIS A 708 13.93 40.52 13.87
N GLY A 709 13.67 41.78 14.19
CA GLY A 709 12.56 42.54 13.65
C GLY A 709 11.20 41.96 14.04
N ASP A 710 10.22 42.15 13.14
CA ASP A 710 8.83 41.71 13.33
C ASP A 710 8.48 40.44 12.55
N GLN A 711 9.48 39.84 11.89
CA GLN A 711 9.35 38.56 11.19
C GLN A 711 9.85 37.43 12.09
N LEU A 712 9.12 36.31 12.11
CA LEU A 712 9.54 35.12 12.81
C LEU A 712 10.68 34.41 12.07
N THR A 713 11.71 33.98 12.81
CA THR A 713 12.92 33.38 12.24
C THR A 713 13.32 32.08 12.94
N ILE A 714 14.31 31.38 12.38
CA ILE A 714 14.91 30.21 13.02
C ILE A 714 15.52 30.52 14.40
N ALA A 715 15.91 31.77 14.68
CA ALA A 715 16.36 32.18 16.00
C ALA A 715 15.23 32.04 17.04
N ASP A 716 14.02 32.48 16.71
CA ASP A 716 12.85 32.39 17.60
C ASP A 716 12.53 30.93 17.96
N ILE A 717 12.52 30.05 16.95
CA ILE A 717 12.33 28.61 17.13
C ILE A 717 13.35 28.04 18.12
N CYS A 718 14.62 28.45 18.01
CA CYS A 718 15.69 27.95 18.87
C CYS A 718 15.66 28.54 20.28
N VAL A 719 15.42 29.84 20.42
CA VAL A 719 15.30 30.52 21.72
C VAL A 719 14.13 29.94 22.52
N VAL A 720 12.96 29.77 21.87
CA VAL A 720 11.79 29.13 22.51
C VAL A 720 12.11 27.71 22.96
N SER A 721 12.77 26.91 22.11
CA SER A 721 13.15 25.54 22.49
C SER A 721 14.04 25.51 23.74
N GLN A 722 14.96 26.48 23.87
CA GLN A 722 15.87 26.57 25.01
C GLN A 722 15.12 26.98 26.29
N LEU A 723 14.18 27.92 26.18
CA LEU A 723 13.32 28.34 27.29
C LEU A 723 12.36 27.23 27.74
N ILE A 724 11.85 26.40 26.84
CA ILE A 724 11.09 25.19 27.23
C ILE A 724 11.97 24.28 28.08
N GLY A 725 13.23 24.08 27.73
CA GLY A 725 14.18 23.33 28.56
C GLY A 725 14.32 23.92 29.96
N ALA A 726 14.55 25.24 30.04
CA ALA A 726 14.68 25.97 31.30
C ALA A 726 13.45 25.83 32.20
N LEU A 727 12.26 26.08 31.65
CA LEU A 727 11.00 26.11 32.39
C LEU A 727 10.46 24.71 32.70
N ALA A 728 10.34 23.85 31.69
CA ALA A 728 9.62 22.59 31.80
C ALA A 728 10.49 21.43 32.30
N TYR A 729 11.81 21.47 32.11
CA TYR A 729 12.68 20.34 32.45
C TYR A 729 13.63 20.60 33.60
N PHE A 730 14.13 21.83 33.74
CA PHE A 730 15.20 22.13 34.70
C PHE A 730 14.80 23.14 35.79
N ASN A 731 13.56 23.64 35.75
CA ASN A 731 13.01 24.57 36.74
C ASN A 731 13.94 25.77 37.05
N CYS A 732 14.51 26.35 35.99
CA CYS A 732 15.44 27.47 36.11
C CYS A 732 14.70 28.77 36.41
N ASP A 733 15.32 29.66 37.20
CA ASP A 733 14.88 31.03 37.33
C ASP A 733 15.26 31.82 36.07
N THR A 734 14.26 32.29 35.33
CA THR A 734 14.44 33.05 34.09
C THR A 734 14.34 34.56 34.28
N SER A 735 14.39 35.06 35.53
CA SER A 735 14.32 36.49 35.85
C SER A 735 15.42 37.32 35.18
N SER A 736 16.58 36.71 34.88
CA SER A 736 17.72 37.35 34.21
C SER A 736 17.57 37.48 32.70
N VAL A 737 16.52 36.89 32.08
CA VAL A 737 16.34 36.87 30.61
C VAL A 737 14.97 37.41 30.15
N PRO A 738 14.59 38.64 30.55
CA PRO A 738 13.25 39.17 30.33
C PRO A 738 12.89 39.38 28.84
N ARG A 739 13.83 39.71 27.95
CA ARG A 739 13.53 39.87 26.51
C ARG A 739 13.32 38.52 25.82
N ALA A 740 14.13 37.52 26.14
CA ALA A 740 13.91 36.16 25.67
C ALA A 740 12.55 35.63 26.15
N MET A 741 12.18 35.87 27.42
CA MET A 741 10.87 35.50 27.96
C MET A 741 9.70 36.21 27.26
N ARG A 742 9.83 37.50 26.93
CA ARG A 742 8.83 38.21 26.13
C ARG A 742 8.62 37.55 24.76
N ILE A 743 9.70 37.24 24.05
CA ILE A 743 9.65 36.57 22.74
C ILE A 743 9.03 35.19 22.88
N TYR A 744 9.36 34.45 23.94
CA TYR A 744 8.73 33.17 24.25
C TYR A 744 7.21 33.28 24.40
N SER A 745 6.73 34.22 25.21
CA SER A 745 5.30 34.47 25.37
C SER A 745 4.63 34.80 24.03
N THR A 746 5.24 35.69 23.22
CA THR A 746 4.72 36.05 21.89
C THR A 746 4.68 34.85 20.94
N CYS A 747 5.69 33.99 20.92
CA CYS A 747 5.70 32.80 20.06
C CYS A 747 4.67 31.77 20.53
N MET A 748 4.48 31.59 21.84
CA MET A 748 3.54 30.61 22.40
C MET A 748 2.06 30.95 22.18
N GLU A 749 1.73 32.19 21.81
CA GLU A 749 0.40 32.58 21.31
C GLU A 749 0.12 31.98 19.92
N MET A 750 1.16 31.62 19.18
CA MET A 750 1.03 31.04 17.84
C MET A 750 0.78 29.54 17.92
N ASP A 751 -0.21 29.07 17.16
CA ASP A 751 -0.63 27.68 17.12
C ASP A 751 0.52 26.71 16.75
N ALA A 752 1.40 27.10 15.81
CA ALA A 752 2.58 26.32 15.42
C ALA A 752 3.52 25.99 16.59
N PHE A 753 3.72 26.93 17.51
CA PHE A 753 4.59 26.75 18.69
C PHE A 753 3.84 26.04 19.83
N SER A 754 2.60 26.45 20.07
CA SER A 754 1.83 25.96 21.21
C SER A 754 1.41 24.50 21.04
N ARG A 755 1.12 24.02 19.82
CA ARG A 755 0.82 22.61 19.55
C ARG A 755 2.07 21.75 19.61
N ALA A 756 3.19 22.23 19.08
CA ALA A 756 4.45 21.49 19.07
C ALA A 756 5.03 21.23 20.49
N HIS A 757 4.56 21.97 21.51
CA HIS A 757 5.09 21.92 22.87
C HIS A 757 5.20 20.48 23.41
N PRO A 758 6.38 20.06 23.91
CA PRO A 758 6.63 18.67 24.31
C PRO A 758 5.58 18.04 25.24
N LEU A 759 5.13 18.77 26.26
CA LEU A 759 4.13 18.25 27.20
C LEU A 759 2.76 17.98 26.56
N LYS A 760 2.43 18.59 25.42
CA LYS A 760 1.20 18.27 24.67
C LYS A 760 1.35 17.03 23.79
N GLN A 761 2.58 16.65 23.47
CA GLN A 761 2.90 15.47 22.67
C GLN A 761 2.85 14.18 23.50
N GLN A 762 3.03 14.28 24.83
CA GLN A 762 2.98 13.15 25.75
C GLN A 762 1.61 12.45 25.79
N ALA A 763 0.50 13.20 25.68
CA ALA A 763 -0.85 12.64 25.70
C ALA A 763 -1.22 11.90 24.39
N ALA A 764 -0.60 12.26 23.26
CA ALA A 764 -0.82 11.62 21.97
C ALA A 764 -0.03 10.30 21.81
N GLY A 765 1.11 10.15 22.49
CA GLY A 765 1.97 8.97 22.40
C GLY A 765 1.63 7.82 23.36
N ALA A 766 0.57 7.93 24.16
CA ALA A 766 0.11 6.88 25.08
C ALA A 766 -0.87 5.88 24.42
N HIS A 767 -1.21 6.09 23.15
CA HIS A 767 -2.06 5.21 22.35
C HIS A 767 -1.28 4.65 21.16
N HIS A 768 -0.24 3.87 21.41
CA HIS A 768 0.33 2.92 20.44
C HIS A 768 0.90 1.71 21.17
#